data_AF-A0A7R9LFI2-F1
#
_entry.id   AF-A0A7R9LFI2-F1
#
_cell.length_a   1.000
_cell.length_b   1.000
_cell.length_c   1.000
_cell.angle_alpha   90.00
_cell.angle_beta   90.00
_cell.angle_gamma   90.00
#
_symmetry.space_group_name_H-M   'P 1'
#
loop_
_entity.id
_entity.type
_entity.pdbx_description
1 polymer ?
#
loop_
_entity_poly.entity_id
_entity_poly.type
_entity_poly.pdbx_seq_one_letter_code
_entity_poly.pdbx_strand_id
1 'polypeptide(L)'
;MYHLLYISASIVIGLVLGISLTYVLMRDNHRQQLIDKSVPIDHQSIRQSLMNAIDSNRIGVWLKKLSGQPIIGEQHAIDNNTLFVYNIWLNQGLNVTLANYTVLMSYQMPSKPNLVFKYDKTNHLIYTSSPYEDPLNATADERSYYTSNPPFLAFSNSTGSQRLKGHIVYVNYGRDEDYDYLKQHNVSVSGHIVVVRYAKIFRANIVKLAEDNGAIGAIIYTDPYDYTDGDQSNTYPKSVYLPKSGVQRGTVRMGDGDPQTPLYPSIKSAYRLPMNELQMPRIPAHAISYLDAKYILHELNGMKAPDGWVGGLNITYNLGPGYKDKGYVELEVNTYLWHSISQPLLTDSYSVPNSPVTGKSDQLGDDWSDQELDDLFQSPLEEVLDSMRFRSSQHISRHQCFRSVLYLSLISLVFGFTFGIIFVTTYQDFHSRLVLGISLTYVLMRDNHRQQLIDKSVPIDHQSIHQSLMNAIDSNRIGVWLKKLSGQPIIGEQQAIDNNTLFVYNIWLNQGLNVTLANYTVLMSYQMPSKPNLVFKYDKTNHLIYTSSPYEDPMNATADERSYYTSNPPFLAFSNSTGSQRLKGHIVYVNYGRDEDYDYLKQHNVSVSGHIVVVRYGKIFRANIVKLAEDNGAIGAIIYTDPYDYTDGDQSNTYPKSVYLPKSGVQRGTVRMGDGDPQTPLYPSIKSAYRLPMNELQMPRIPAHAISYLDAKFILHELNGMKAPDGWVGGLNITYNLGPGYKDKGYVELEVNTYLKETPIYNVIGVITGCTEPDRYVLVGNHRDSWTFGALDPLSGTAAMLELSGAFMNTIRSEKWCPRRSIIFCSWAAEEWGLIGSTEWVEENVKLLETEAVAYINVDIAVKGNYTFQAAAVPLLYSTVWDATKAVANPNEKEVIKDYKTVFDSYLEHRPSKSFNWTHLPDIKNPGSGSDHMPFLQISGVPVIDMYYDCDESSHIKCYPLYHTMYDTFNLISNLTDKGFKYSKALTQIWAEMLRSLSDSPLLPFRDSLQYYPHFLYLALDDLKNNFMFEAINDFDSAVNWFSKQIKRIDEQNPLELRRVNDIMMRLERAFLDDQGLPFRKQYKHTVLSASALDSYSGSSFAALYDLLWQFTHEPNDKLLALIKQHLSVIVFHINSAKLMLKQTSV
;
A
#
# COMPACT_ATOMS: atom_id res chain seq x y z
N MET A 1 69.53 -22.51 11.71
CA MET A 1 69.40 -21.66 12.92
C MET A 1 68.25 -20.64 12.80
N TYR A 2 68.15 -19.90 11.68
CA TYR A 2 67.03 -18.98 11.41
C TYR A 2 65.63 -19.64 11.38
N HIS A 3 65.50 -20.89 10.89
CA HIS A 3 64.23 -21.63 10.94
C HIS A 3 63.78 -22.03 12.35
N LEU A 4 64.73 -22.32 13.26
CA LEU A 4 64.42 -22.65 14.65
C LEU A 4 63.95 -21.43 15.44
N LEU A 5 64.53 -20.26 15.16
CA LEU A 5 64.09 -18.97 15.71
C LEU A 5 62.69 -18.58 15.24
N TYR A 6 62.35 -18.85 13.97
CA TYR A 6 61.02 -18.58 13.42
C TYR A 6 59.94 -19.49 14.01
N ILE A 7 60.27 -20.77 14.25
CA ILE A 7 59.38 -21.74 14.90
C ILE A 7 59.15 -21.33 16.36
N SER A 8 60.20 -20.96 17.11
CA SER A 8 60.05 -20.49 18.49
C SER A 8 59.26 -19.18 18.59
N ALA A 9 59.47 -18.24 17.67
CA ALA A 9 58.72 -16.98 17.64
C ALA A 9 57.23 -17.20 17.31
N SER A 10 56.94 -18.13 16.39
CA SER A 10 55.56 -18.49 16.02
C SER A 10 54.82 -19.20 17.16
N ILE A 11 55.51 -20.04 17.92
CA ILE A 11 54.96 -20.71 19.11
C ILE A 11 54.65 -19.70 20.22
N VAL A 12 55.56 -18.75 20.46
CA VAL A 12 55.36 -17.70 21.48
C VAL A 12 54.24 -16.75 21.08
N ILE A 13 54.16 -16.34 19.81
CA ILE A 13 53.06 -15.50 19.29
C ILE A 13 51.72 -16.26 19.37
N GLY A 14 51.70 -17.55 19.04
CA GLY A 14 50.52 -18.41 19.17
C GLY A 14 50.06 -18.56 20.62
N LEU A 15 50.98 -18.70 21.57
CA LEU A 15 50.68 -18.75 23.01
C LEU A 15 50.14 -17.41 23.53
N VAL A 16 50.73 -16.29 23.12
CA VAL A 16 50.29 -14.94 23.53
C VAL A 16 48.92 -14.60 22.94
N LEU A 17 48.66 -14.96 21.68
CA LEU A 17 47.36 -14.80 21.05
C LEU A 17 46.31 -15.74 21.66
N GLY A 18 46.69 -16.99 21.99
CA GLY A 18 45.82 -17.94 22.68
C GLY A 18 45.42 -17.47 24.09
N ILE A 19 46.39 -16.96 24.86
CA ILE A 19 46.13 -16.40 26.20
C ILE A 19 45.29 -15.11 26.10
N SER A 20 45.57 -14.24 25.13
CA SER A 20 44.79 -13.01 24.90
C SER A 20 43.37 -13.30 24.45
N LEU A 21 43.16 -14.28 23.57
CA LEU A 21 41.84 -14.74 23.15
C LEU A 21 41.09 -15.40 24.30
N THR A 22 41.78 -16.18 25.14
CA THR A 22 41.20 -16.78 26.34
C THR A 22 40.81 -15.70 27.36
N TYR A 23 41.61 -14.65 27.51
CA TYR A 23 41.31 -13.51 28.39
C TYR A 23 40.15 -12.66 27.86
N VAL A 24 40.06 -12.44 26.54
CA VAL A 24 38.93 -11.77 25.89
C VAL A 24 37.65 -12.60 26.03
N LEU A 25 37.71 -13.91 25.81
CA LEU A 25 36.59 -14.82 26.01
C LEU A 25 36.17 -14.93 27.48
N MET A 26 37.11 -14.93 28.43
CA MET A 26 36.80 -14.89 29.86
C MET A 26 36.15 -13.56 30.27
N ARG A 27 36.59 -12.44 29.69
CA ARG A 27 36.01 -11.12 29.93
C ARG A 27 34.61 -11.00 29.33
N ASP A 28 34.39 -11.48 28.11
CA ASP A 28 33.06 -11.51 27.46
C ASP A 28 32.09 -12.45 28.17
N ASN A 29 32.56 -13.59 28.69
CA ASN A 29 31.72 -14.51 29.46
C ASN A 29 31.37 -13.94 30.84
N HIS A 30 32.28 -13.21 31.49
CA HIS A 30 32.00 -12.50 32.73
C HIS A 30 31.08 -11.26 32.52
N ARG A 31 31.08 -10.68 31.31
CA ARG A 31 30.20 -9.56 30.89
C ARG A 31 28.82 -10.06 30.45
N GLN A 32 28.73 -11.19 29.74
CA GLN A 32 27.48 -11.88 29.47
C GLN A 32 26.79 -12.32 30.78
N GLN A 33 27.52 -12.82 31.78
CA GLN A 33 26.93 -13.16 33.08
C GLN A 33 26.44 -11.96 33.91
N LEU A 34 26.83 -10.72 33.56
CA LEU A 34 26.28 -9.50 34.16
C LEU A 34 25.08 -8.94 33.36
N ILE A 35 24.94 -9.33 32.09
CA ILE A 35 23.83 -8.96 31.19
C ILE A 35 22.69 -10.00 31.25
N ASP A 36 23.00 -11.28 31.46
CA ASP A 36 22.04 -12.38 31.62
C ASP A 36 21.61 -12.54 33.09
N LYS A 37 20.76 -11.61 33.57
CA LYS A 37 19.83 -11.93 34.66
C LYS A 37 18.52 -12.52 34.16
N SER A 38 18.37 -12.72 32.85
CA SER A 38 17.42 -13.67 32.28
C SER A 38 17.99 -15.06 32.46
N VAL A 39 17.32 -15.90 33.25
CA VAL A 39 17.54 -17.35 33.18
C VAL A 39 17.34 -17.74 31.71
N PRO A 40 18.30 -18.42 31.04
CA PRO A 40 18.11 -18.86 29.68
C PRO A 40 16.82 -19.66 29.61
N ILE A 41 15.87 -19.18 28.82
CA ILE A 41 14.68 -19.94 28.54
C ILE A 41 15.15 -21.20 27.83
N ASP A 42 15.06 -22.34 28.51
CA ASP A 42 15.35 -23.63 27.92
C ASP A 42 14.24 -23.93 26.91
N HIS A 43 14.41 -23.42 25.69
CA HIS A 43 13.47 -23.60 24.60
C HIS A 43 13.22 -25.08 24.31
N GLN A 44 14.18 -25.97 24.63
CA GLN A 44 14.01 -27.41 24.49
C GLN A 44 13.10 -27.96 25.59
N SER A 45 13.26 -27.54 26.85
CA SER A 45 12.35 -27.88 27.94
C SER A 45 10.95 -27.29 27.74
N ILE A 46 10.82 -26.04 27.29
CA ILE A 46 9.51 -25.44 26.97
C ILE A 46 8.86 -26.21 25.82
N ARG A 47 9.60 -26.46 24.74
CA ARG A 47 9.09 -27.28 23.62
C ARG A 47 8.66 -28.65 24.11
N GLN A 48 9.47 -29.33 24.92
CA GLN A 48 9.12 -30.66 25.44
C GLN A 48 7.90 -30.59 26.36
N SER A 49 7.79 -29.56 27.20
CA SER A 49 6.64 -29.37 28.08
C SER A 49 5.36 -29.08 27.29
N LEU A 50 5.43 -28.25 26.24
CA LEU A 50 4.32 -28.02 25.33
C LEU A 50 3.91 -29.31 24.61
N MET A 51 4.87 -30.10 24.12
CA MET A 51 4.60 -31.39 23.48
C MET A 51 3.99 -32.39 24.47
N ASN A 52 4.47 -32.43 25.72
CA ASN A 52 3.93 -33.29 26.77
C ASN A 52 2.53 -32.84 27.26
N ALA A 53 2.23 -31.54 27.14
CA ALA A 53 0.93 -30.99 27.48
C ALA A 53 -0.15 -31.27 26.41
N ILE A 54 0.22 -31.81 25.24
CA ILE A 54 -0.74 -32.30 24.24
C ILE A 54 -1.15 -33.72 24.64
N ASP A 55 -2.43 -33.89 24.94
CA ASP A 55 -2.99 -35.15 25.45
C ASP A 55 -4.02 -35.72 24.47
N SER A 56 -3.79 -36.96 24.03
CA SER A 56 -4.67 -37.67 23.11
C SER A 56 -6.05 -37.96 23.69
N ASN A 57 -6.19 -38.14 25.00
CA ASN A 57 -7.48 -38.39 25.66
C ASN A 57 -8.34 -37.13 25.63
N ARG A 58 -7.75 -35.97 25.98
CA ARG A 58 -8.44 -34.66 25.88
C ARG A 58 -8.83 -34.33 24.45
N ILE A 59 -7.95 -34.60 23.49
CA ILE A 59 -8.29 -34.48 22.06
C ILE A 59 -9.48 -35.38 21.71
N GLY A 60 -9.51 -36.62 22.20
CA GLY A 60 -10.63 -37.55 22.00
C GLY A 60 -11.95 -37.03 22.55
N VAL A 61 -11.94 -36.43 23.75
CA VAL A 61 -13.11 -35.81 24.38
C VAL A 61 -13.61 -34.61 23.58
N TRP A 62 -12.70 -33.71 23.17
CA TRP A 62 -13.06 -32.57 22.32
C TRP A 62 -13.61 -33.00 20.97
N LEU A 63 -13.01 -34.02 20.34
CA LEU A 63 -13.50 -34.58 19.08
C LEU A 63 -14.90 -35.16 19.25
N LYS A 64 -15.17 -35.93 20.31
CA LYS A 64 -16.51 -36.48 20.61
C LYS A 64 -17.53 -35.35 20.80
N LYS A 65 -17.20 -34.27 21.52
CA LYS A 65 -18.08 -33.12 21.71
C LYS A 65 -18.34 -32.35 20.41
N LEU A 66 -17.28 -32.02 19.68
CA LEU A 66 -17.36 -31.21 18.47
C LEU A 66 -17.97 -31.97 17.28
N SER A 67 -17.89 -33.30 17.25
CA SER A 67 -18.44 -34.14 16.16
C SER A 67 -19.76 -34.84 16.51
N GLY A 68 -20.27 -34.69 17.73
CA GLY A 68 -21.47 -35.41 18.21
C GLY A 68 -22.78 -35.01 17.52
N GLN A 69 -22.81 -33.91 16.77
CA GLN A 69 -23.93 -33.50 15.93
C GLN A 69 -23.44 -32.97 14.57
N PRO A 70 -24.18 -33.16 13.47
CA PRO A 70 -23.82 -32.57 12.18
C PRO A 70 -23.82 -31.04 12.23
N ILE A 71 -22.75 -30.41 11.76
CA ILE A 71 -22.61 -28.95 11.70
C ILE A 71 -22.66 -28.52 10.23
N ILE A 72 -23.86 -28.43 9.67
CA ILE A 72 -24.05 -27.98 8.27
C ILE A 72 -24.41 -26.50 8.27
N GLY A 73 -23.54 -25.66 8.82
CA GLY A 73 -23.74 -24.22 8.82
C GLY A 73 -25.06 -23.73 9.47
N GLU A 74 -25.77 -24.58 10.24
CA GLU A 74 -27.03 -24.23 10.89
C GLU A 74 -26.74 -23.46 12.17
N GLN A 75 -27.46 -22.34 12.35
CA GLN A 75 -27.17 -21.33 13.37
C GLN A 75 -27.03 -21.94 14.77
N HIS A 76 -27.97 -22.80 15.19
CA HIS A 76 -27.97 -23.39 16.53
C HIS A 76 -26.77 -24.33 16.80
N ALA A 77 -26.34 -25.13 15.81
CA ALA A 77 -25.20 -26.02 15.96
C ALA A 77 -23.86 -25.25 15.95
N ILE A 78 -23.77 -24.20 15.12
CA ILE A 78 -22.62 -23.27 15.13
C ILE A 78 -22.50 -22.59 16.48
N ASP A 79 -23.61 -22.07 17.01
CA ASP A 79 -23.62 -21.30 18.25
C ASP A 79 -23.18 -22.14 19.44
N ASN A 80 -23.66 -23.38 19.54
CA ASN A 80 -23.25 -24.30 20.61
C ASN A 80 -21.75 -24.63 20.58
N ASN A 81 -21.19 -24.91 19.39
CA ASN A 81 -19.76 -25.18 19.28
C ASN A 81 -18.91 -23.92 19.45
N THR A 82 -19.38 -22.78 18.96
CA THR A 82 -18.71 -21.48 19.13
C THR A 82 -18.62 -21.10 20.60
N LEU A 83 -19.74 -21.22 21.34
CA LEU A 83 -19.77 -20.98 22.78
C LEU A 83 -18.93 -22.00 23.56
N PHE A 84 -18.92 -23.26 23.14
CA PHE A 84 -18.04 -24.27 23.74
C PHE A 84 -16.55 -23.88 23.59
N VAL A 85 -16.10 -23.56 22.38
CA VAL A 85 -14.71 -23.13 22.13
C VAL A 85 -14.40 -21.84 22.88
N TYR A 86 -15.32 -20.87 22.84
CA TYR A 86 -15.20 -19.60 23.56
C TYR A 86 -14.96 -19.81 25.06
N ASN A 87 -15.79 -20.62 25.71
CA ASN A 87 -15.68 -20.91 27.13
C ASN A 87 -14.39 -21.68 27.47
N ILE A 88 -14.00 -22.66 26.63
CA ILE A 88 -12.75 -23.41 26.83
C ILE A 88 -11.54 -22.48 26.74
N TRP A 89 -11.48 -21.63 25.72
CA TRP A 89 -10.37 -20.69 25.55
C TRP A 89 -10.31 -19.64 26.66
N LEU A 90 -11.46 -19.12 27.10
CA LEU A 90 -11.52 -18.24 28.28
C LEU A 90 -10.99 -18.94 29.54
N ASN A 91 -11.42 -20.19 29.78
CA ASN A 91 -10.96 -20.98 30.93
C ASN A 91 -9.46 -21.32 30.86
N GLN A 92 -8.89 -21.38 29.66
CA GLN A 92 -7.44 -21.52 29.44
C GLN A 92 -6.66 -20.21 29.63
N GLY A 93 -7.33 -19.11 29.98
CA GLY A 93 -6.72 -17.81 30.21
C GLY A 93 -6.45 -17.01 28.92
N LEU A 94 -7.05 -17.39 27.79
CA LEU A 94 -6.97 -16.60 26.56
C LEU A 94 -7.93 -15.40 26.64
N ASN A 95 -7.53 -14.26 26.05
CA ASN A 95 -8.44 -13.15 25.81
C ASN A 95 -9.26 -13.46 24.53
N VAL A 96 -10.53 -13.84 24.71
CA VAL A 96 -11.38 -14.31 23.61
C VAL A 96 -12.43 -13.26 23.25
N THR A 97 -12.55 -12.97 21.95
CA THR A 97 -13.61 -12.11 21.41
C THR A 97 -14.44 -12.87 20.38
N LEU A 98 -15.74 -12.61 20.36
CA LEU A 98 -16.64 -13.13 19.34
C LEU A 98 -16.82 -12.11 18.22
N ALA A 99 -16.51 -12.52 16.99
CA ALA A 99 -16.72 -11.71 15.79
C ALA A 99 -17.94 -12.22 15.03
N ASN A 100 -18.92 -11.35 14.82
CA ASN A 100 -20.17 -11.71 14.16
C ASN A 100 -20.18 -11.22 12.70
N TYR A 101 -20.49 -12.12 11.78
CA TYR A 101 -20.63 -11.83 10.36
C TYR A 101 -21.98 -12.33 9.85
N THR A 102 -22.61 -11.55 8.98
CA THR A 102 -23.80 -12.00 8.26
C THR A 102 -23.36 -12.42 6.87
N VAL A 103 -23.41 -13.72 6.59
CA VAL A 103 -22.89 -14.30 5.34
C VAL A 103 -24.00 -15.00 4.58
N LEU A 104 -23.92 -15.00 3.26
CA LEU A 104 -24.85 -15.72 2.42
C LEU A 104 -24.46 -17.21 2.36
N MET A 105 -25.35 -18.08 2.82
CA MET A 105 -25.18 -19.52 2.86
C MET A 105 -26.17 -20.22 1.92
N SER A 106 -25.84 -21.44 1.51
CA SER A 106 -26.68 -22.30 0.68
C SER A 106 -27.00 -23.59 1.43
N TYR A 107 -28.30 -23.92 1.49
CA TYR A 107 -28.82 -25.08 2.21
C TYR A 107 -29.65 -25.96 1.28
N GLN A 108 -29.79 -27.23 1.64
CA GLN A 108 -30.76 -28.13 1.03
C GLN A 108 -32.17 -27.84 1.54
N MET A 109 -33.19 -27.91 0.68
CA MET A 109 -34.59 -27.80 1.11
C MET A 109 -34.97 -28.94 2.08
N PRO A 110 -35.48 -28.65 3.30
CA PRO A 110 -35.66 -29.64 4.38
C PRO A 110 -36.54 -30.86 4.06
N SER A 111 -37.45 -30.75 3.09
CA SER A 111 -38.41 -31.80 2.72
C SER A 111 -38.26 -32.34 1.30
N LYS A 112 -37.22 -31.91 0.57
CA LYS A 112 -36.99 -32.29 -0.82
C LYS A 112 -35.50 -32.56 -1.07
N PRO A 113 -35.03 -33.82 -0.98
CA PRO A 113 -33.65 -34.15 -1.29
C PRO A 113 -33.37 -33.95 -2.78
N ASN A 114 -32.08 -33.82 -3.12
CA ASN A 114 -31.64 -33.88 -4.51
C ASN A 114 -31.65 -35.34 -4.96
N LEU A 115 -32.05 -35.58 -6.21
CA LEU A 115 -32.22 -36.94 -6.73
C LEU A 115 -31.82 -37.02 -8.20
N VAL A 116 -31.38 -38.22 -8.60
CA VAL A 116 -31.12 -38.58 -9.99
C VAL A 116 -32.05 -39.73 -10.35
N PHE A 117 -32.85 -39.55 -11.40
CA PHE A 117 -33.79 -40.55 -11.91
C PHE A 117 -33.31 -41.07 -13.27
N LYS A 118 -33.36 -42.37 -13.50
CA LYS A 118 -33.07 -43.00 -14.80
C LYS A 118 -34.34 -43.59 -15.39
N TYR A 119 -34.63 -43.24 -16.64
CA TYR A 119 -35.80 -43.72 -17.38
C TYR A 119 -35.40 -44.48 -18.64
N ASP A 120 -36.21 -45.47 -19.03
CA ASP A 120 -36.07 -46.12 -20.33
C ASP A 120 -36.70 -45.25 -21.45
N LYS A 121 -36.59 -45.72 -22.71
CA LYS A 121 -37.21 -45.08 -23.87
C LYS A 121 -38.75 -44.96 -23.82
N THR A 122 -39.42 -45.68 -22.92
CA THR A 122 -40.88 -45.64 -22.74
C THR A 122 -41.31 -44.71 -21.61
N ASN A 123 -40.37 -43.96 -21.01
CA ASN A 123 -40.55 -43.13 -19.82
C ASN A 123 -40.89 -43.93 -18.55
N HIS A 124 -40.55 -45.21 -18.50
CA HIS A 124 -40.65 -45.99 -17.26
C HIS A 124 -39.42 -45.72 -16.39
N LEU A 125 -39.65 -45.32 -15.14
CA LEU A 125 -38.61 -45.11 -14.14
C LEU A 125 -37.93 -46.45 -13.78
N ILE A 126 -36.63 -46.57 -14.08
CA ILE A 126 -35.83 -47.78 -13.84
C ILE A 126 -35.06 -47.67 -12.52
N TYR A 127 -34.61 -46.47 -12.17
CA TYR A 127 -33.78 -46.26 -10.99
C TYR A 127 -33.96 -44.85 -10.42
N THR A 128 -33.90 -44.75 -9.10
CA THR A 128 -33.85 -43.50 -8.33
C THR A 128 -32.64 -43.57 -7.42
N SER A 129 -31.80 -42.53 -7.42
CA SER A 129 -30.66 -42.46 -6.51
C SER A 129 -31.09 -42.40 -5.05
N SER A 130 -30.21 -42.83 -4.15
CA SER A 130 -30.49 -42.79 -2.72
C SER A 130 -30.55 -41.33 -2.22
N PRO A 131 -31.61 -40.92 -1.48
CA PRO A 131 -31.71 -39.56 -0.92
C PRO A 131 -30.81 -39.33 0.30
N TYR A 132 -30.30 -40.39 0.93
CA TYR A 132 -29.51 -40.34 2.15
C TYR A 132 -28.37 -41.36 2.10
N GLU A 133 -27.31 -41.08 2.85
CA GLU A 133 -26.23 -42.03 3.12
C GLU A 133 -26.73 -43.10 4.11
N ASP A 134 -26.21 -44.33 4.00
CA ASP A 134 -26.55 -45.40 4.94
C ASP A 134 -25.84 -45.15 6.28
N PRO A 135 -26.56 -44.95 7.40
CA PRO A 135 -25.95 -44.64 8.70
C PRO A 135 -25.42 -45.93 9.36
N LEU A 136 -24.27 -46.40 8.85
CA LEU A 136 -23.62 -47.63 9.29
C LEU A 136 -23.30 -47.55 10.80
N ASN A 137 -23.83 -48.49 11.59
CA ASN A 137 -23.70 -48.58 13.06
C ASN A 137 -24.33 -47.45 13.90
N ALA A 138 -25.22 -46.62 13.33
CA ALA A 138 -25.89 -45.55 14.09
C ALA A 138 -26.98 -46.05 15.07
N THR A 139 -27.00 -45.46 16.27
CA THR A 139 -28.09 -45.50 17.25
C THR A 139 -29.38 -44.90 16.68
N ALA A 140 -30.50 -45.09 17.38
CA ALA A 140 -31.80 -44.57 16.93
C ALA A 140 -31.80 -43.03 16.81
N ASP A 141 -31.17 -42.34 17.75
CA ASP A 141 -31.06 -40.88 17.76
C ASP A 141 -30.11 -40.39 16.65
N GLU A 142 -28.98 -41.08 16.45
CA GLU A 142 -28.04 -40.75 15.36
C GLU A 142 -28.68 -40.89 13.98
N ARG A 143 -29.51 -41.93 13.75
CA ARG A 143 -30.22 -42.13 12.47
C ARG A 143 -31.10 -40.94 12.10
N SER A 144 -31.73 -40.29 13.08
CA SER A 144 -32.56 -39.12 12.83
C SER A 144 -31.77 -37.97 12.16
N TYR A 145 -30.51 -37.76 12.58
CA TYR A 145 -29.62 -36.74 12.04
C TYR A 145 -29.12 -37.03 10.62
N TYR A 146 -28.90 -38.30 10.28
CA TYR A 146 -28.53 -38.70 8.91
C TYR A 146 -29.70 -38.51 7.93
N THR A 147 -30.94 -38.72 8.40
CA THR A 147 -32.14 -38.54 7.58
C THR A 147 -32.63 -37.09 7.50
N SER A 148 -32.18 -36.20 8.41
CA SER A 148 -32.50 -34.76 8.34
C SER A 148 -31.56 -33.98 7.41
N ASN A 149 -30.42 -34.57 7.02
CA ASN A 149 -29.34 -33.89 6.30
C ASN A 149 -28.91 -34.64 5.02
N PRO A 150 -29.74 -34.66 3.96
CA PRO A 150 -29.39 -35.29 2.68
C PRO A 150 -28.15 -34.63 2.02
N PRO A 151 -27.37 -35.37 1.21
CA PRO A 151 -26.19 -34.85 0.54
C PRO A 151 -26.56 -33.80 -0.51
N PHE A 152 -25.76 -32.73 -0.58
CA PHE A 152 -25.92 -31.70 -1.60
C PHE A 152 -24.57 -31.02 -1.90
N LEU A 153 -24.54 -30.33 -3.04
CA LEU A 153 -23.44 -29.45 -3.41
C LEU A 153 -23.86 -28.01 -3.14
N ALA A 154 -23.19 -27.35 -2.21
CA ALA A 154 -23.51 -25.98 -1.80
C ALA A 154 -23.29 -25.01 -2.97
N PHE A 155 -24.19 -24.02 -3.09
CA PHE A 155 -24.25 -23.05 -4.19
C PHE A 155 -24.49 -23.68 -5.57
N SER A 156 -25.07 -24.88 -5.63
CA SER A 156 -25.58 -25.42 -6.88
C SER A 156 -26.86 -24.69 -7.31
N ASN A 157 -26.77 -23.90 -8.38
CA ASN A 157 -27.81 -23.08 -9.03
C ASN A 157 -28.96 -22.62 -8.11
N SER A 158 -28.66 -21.65 -7.25
CA SER A 158 -28.92 -21.71 -5.81
C SER A 158 -30.26 -21.23 -5.23
N THR A 159 -31.37 -21.13 -5.97
CA THR A 159 -32.70 -21.04 -5.32
C THR A 159 -33.80 -21.74 -6.12
N GLY A 160 -34.49 -22.68 -5.46
CA GLY A 160 -35.67 -23.34 -6.01
C GLY A 160 -35.48 -24.82 -6.28
N SER A 161 -36.54 -25.42 -6.83
CA SER A 161 -36.54 -26.81 -7.31
C SER A 161 -36.30 -26.80 -8.81
N GLN A 162 -35.21 -27.41 -9.25
CA GLN A 162 -34.86 -27.54 -10.66
C GLN A 162 -34.81 -29.01 -11.03
N ARG A 163 -35.46 -29.35 -12.15
CA ARG A 163 -35.47 -30.71 -12.69
C ARG A 163 -35.06 -30.67 -14.15
N LEU A 164 -33.87 -31.19 -14.44
CA LEU A 164 -33.31 -31.20 -15.78
C LEU A 164 -33.36 -32.59 -16.38
N LYS A 165 -33.97 -32.71 -17.56
CA LYS A 165 -34.00 -33.92 -18.36
C LYS A 165 -32.89 -33.88 -19.41
N GLY A 166 -32.07 -34.91 -19.49
CA GLY A 166 -31.00 -34.99 -20.49
C GLY A 166 -30.41 -36.39 -20.67
N HIS A 167 -29.76 -36.60 -21.81
CA HIS A 167 -28.85 -37.73 -21.96
C HIS A 167 -27.55 -37.44 -21.22
N ILE A 168 -26.88 -38.50 -20.74
CA ILE A 168 -25.64 -38.34 -19.99
C ILE A 168 -24.39 -38.62 -20.84
N VAL A 169 -23.30 -37.92 -20.54
CA VAL A 169 -21.96 -38.15 -21.08
C VAL A 169 -21.02 -38.43 -19.90
N TYR A 170 -20.22 -39.49 -20.00
CA TYR A 170 -19.22 -39.80 -19.01
C TYR A 170 -17.94 -39.02 -19.29
N VAL A 171 -17.46 -38.29 -18.29
CA VAL A 171 -16.21 -37.54 -18.32
C VAL A 171 -15.35 -38.07 -17.17
N ASN A 172 -14.04 -38.18 -17.37
CA ASN A 172 -13.13 -38.74 -16.36
C ASN A 172 -13.07 -37.86 -15.10
N TYR A 173 -12.04 -37.01 -14.96
CA TYR A 173 -11.88 -36.16 -13.79
C TYR A 173 -12.39 -34.72 -14.04
N GLY A 174 -12.89 -34.44 -15.24
CA GLY A 174 -13.44 -33.14 -15.63
C GLY A 174 -12.38 -32.08 -15.88
N ARG A 175 -11.16 -32.47 -16.28
CA ARG A 175 -10.06 -31.55 -16.63
C ARG A 175 -10.20 -31.07 -18.07
N ASP A 176 -9.51 -29.99 -18.43
CA ASP A 176 -9.48 -29.48 -19.83
C ASP A 176 -9.12 -30.58 -20.84
N GLU A 177 -8.07 -31.37 -20.53
CA GLU A 177 -7.63 -32.52 -21.32
C GLU A 177 -8.75 -33.55 -21.55
N ASP A 178 -9.66 -33.73 -20.58
CA ASP A 178 -10.74 -34.71 -20.68
C ASP A 178 -11.79 -34.22 -21.69
N TYR A 179 -12.13 -32.92 -21.68
CA TYR A 179 -13.05 -32.33 -22.66
C TYR A 179 -12.43 -32.23 -24.06
N ASP A 180 -11.13 -31.95 -24.16
CA ASP A 180 -10.42 -31.95 -25.44
C ASP A 180 -10.38 -33.35 -26.06
N TYR A 181 -10.16 -34.39 -25.24
CA TYR A 181 -10.25 -35.77 -25.70
C TYR A 181 -11.64 -36.10 -26.26
N LEU A 182 -12.72 -35.71 -25.57
CA LEU A 182 -14.09 -35.92 -26.04
C LEU A 182 -14.36 -35.21 -27.38
N LYS A 183 -13.92 -33.95 -27.52
CA LYS A 183 -14.02 -33.18 -28.77
C LYS A 183 -13.29 -33.86 -29.93
N GLN A 184 -12.05 -34.30 -29.69
CA GLN A 184 -11.23 -35.00 -30.70
C GLN A 184 -11.88 -36.31 -31.18
N HIS A 185 -12.70 -36.94 -30.34
CA HIS A 185 -13.39 -38.19 -30.65
C HIS A 185 -14.87 -38.01 -31.00
N ASN A 186 -15.29 -36.79 -31.35
CA ASN A 186 -16.66 -36.44 -31.75
C ASN A 186 -17.73 -36.78 -30.69
N VAL A 187 -17.38 -36.76 -29.41
CA VAL A 187 -18.34 -36.89 -28.29
C VAL A 187 -18.63 -35.49 -27.75
N SER A 188 -19.84 -34.97 -28.00
CA SER A 188 -20.25 -33.66 -27.51
C SER A 188 -20.90 -33.75 -26.13
N VAL A 189 -20.44 -32.91 -25.20
CA VAL A 189 -21.11 -32.69 -23.90
C VAL A 189 -22.18 -31.60 -23.98
N SER A 190 -22.23 -30.84 -25.07
CA SER A 190 -23.16 -29.72 -25.22
C SER A 190 -24.61 -30.21 -25.22
N GLY A 191 -25.45 -29.64 -24.35
CA GLY A 191 -26.85 -30.05 -24.20
C GLY A 191 -27.07 -31.32 -23.35
N HIS A 192 -26.01 -31.88 -22.76
CA HIS A 192 -26.04 -33.15 -22.01
C HIS A 192 -25.72 -32.93 -20.53
N ILE A 193 -26.11 -33.89 -19.69
CA ILE A 193 -25.70 -33.93 -18.29
C ILE A 193 -24.38 -34.71 -18.21
N VAL A 194 -23.34 -34.11 -17.64
CA VAL A 194 -22.06 -34.81 -17.48
C VAL A 194 -22.04 -35.61 -16.18
N VAL A 195 -21.46 -36.81 -16.22
CA VAL A 195 -21.19 -37.62 -15.02
C VAL A 195 -19.68 -37.72 -14.85
N VAL A 196 -19.15 -37.21 -13.74
CA VAL A 196 -17.72 -36.94 -13.54
C VAL A 196 -17.19 -37.63 -12.29
N ARG A 197 -16.02 -38.25 -12.38
CA ARG A 197 -15.28 -38.77 -11.22
C ARG A 197 -14.63 -37.62 -10.45
N TYR A 198 -14.79 -37.62 -9.14
CA TYR A 198 -14.13 -36.68 -8.26
C TYR A 198 -12.85 -37.28 -7.69
N ALA A 199 -11.67 -36.69 -7.93
CA ALA A 199 -10.42 -37.05 -7.22
C ALA A 199 -9.27 -36.07 -7.47
N LYS A 200 -9.23 -35.39 -8.64
CA LYS A 200 -8.03 -34.67 -9.11
C LYS A 200 -8.13 -33.14 -9.08
N ILE A 201 -9.32 -32.59 -9.26
CA ILE A 201 -9.55 -31.14 -9.31
C ILE A 201 -10.70 -30.74 -8.38
N PHE A 202 -10.73 -29.47 -8.00
CA PHE A 202 -11.77 -28.92 -7.14
C PHE A 202 -13.17 -29.01 -7.78
N ARG A 203 -14.22 -29.23 -6.96
CA ARG A 203 -15.59 -29.46 -7.46
C ARG A 203 -16.15 -28.30 -8.28
N ALA A 204 -15.85 -27.07 -7.88
CA ALA A 204 -16.26 -25.89 -8.63
C ALA A 204 -15.65 -25.86 -10.04
N ASN A 205 -14.40 -26.29 -10.21
CA ASN A 205 -13.77 -26.42 -11.52
C ASN A 205 -14.47 -27.47 -12.39
N ILE A 206 -14.90 -28.61 -11.82
CA ILE A 206 -15.67 -29.63 -12.56
C ILE A 206 -16.94 -29.01 -13.16
N VAL A 207 -17.71 -28.30 -12.33
CA VAL A 207 -18.98 -27.68 -12.76
C VAL A 207 -18.73 -26.55 -13.74
N LYS A 208 -17.71 -25.70 -13.50
CA LYS A 208 -17.36 -24.59 -14.40
C LYS A 208 -16.91 -25.08 -15.78
N LEU A 209 -16.05 -26.10 -15.83
CA LEU A 209 -15.58 -26.65 -17.10
C LEU A 209 -16.70 -27.39 -17.84
N ALA A 210 -17.59 -28.07 -17.13
CA ALA A 210 -18.79 -28.64 -17.73
C ALA A 210 -19.67 -27.54 -18.37
N GLU A 211 -19.92 -26.45 -17.63
CA GLU A 211 -20.67 -25.28 -18.10
C GLU A 211 -20.02 -24.65 -19.34
N ASP A 212 -18.70 -24.41 -19.31
CA ASP A 212 -17.96 -23.78 -20.41
C ASP A 212 -17.94 -24.63 -21.69
N ASN A 213 -18.04 -25.96 -21.54
CA ASN A 213 -18.17 -26.88 -22.67
C ASN A 213 -19.63 -27.13 -23.10
N GLY A 214 -20.59 -26.43 -22.47
CA GLY A 214 -22.00 -26.42 -22.86
C GLY A 214 -22.87 -27.52 -22.25
N ALA A 215 -22.39 -28.22 -21.21
CA ALA A 215 -23.22 -29.15 -20.46
C ALA A 215 -24.40 -28.41 -19.80
N ILE A 216 -25.51 -29.11 -19.60
CA ILE A 216 -26.71 -28.52 -18.96
C ILE A 216 -26.82 -28.85 -17.47
N GLY A 217 -26.03 -29.82 -16.98
CA GLY A 217 -26.00 -30.24 -15.58
C GLY A 217 -24.80 -31.13 -15.29
N ALA A 218 -24.44 -31.28 -14.02
CA ALA A 218 -23.31 -32.11 -13.59
C ALA A 218 -23.68 -33.07 -12.46
N ILE A 219 -23.31 -34.33 -12.62
CA ILE A 219 -23.39 -35.35 -11.59
C ILE A 219 -21.97 -35.73 -11.21
N ILE A 220 -21.62 -35.57 -9.94
CA ILE A 220 -20.28 -35.86 -9.41
C ILE A 220 -20.36 -37.11 -8.56
N TYR A 221 -19.43 -38.04 -8.72
CA TYR A 221 -19.38 -39.23 -7.86
C TYR A 221 -17.94 -39.57 -7.46
N THR A 222 -17.83 -40.26 -6.33
CA THR A 222 -16.55 -40.70 -5.76
C THR A 222 -16.27 -42.14 -6.14
N ASP A 223 -15.51 -42.35 -7.21
CA ASP A 223 -15.23 -43.69 -7.73
C ASP A 223 -14.43 -44.55 -6.73
N PRO A 224 -14.78 -45.84 -6.52
CA PRO A 224 -14.08 -46.70 -5.57
C PRO A 224 -12.60 -46.93 -5.93
N TYR A 225 -12.20 -46.76 -7.20
CA TYR A 225 -10.79 -46.79 -7.58
C TYR A 225 -9.96 -45.72 -6.85
N ASP A 226 -10.55 -44.55 -6.59
CA ASP A 226 -9.87 -43.42 -5.96
C ASP A 226 -10.04 -43.39 -4.43
N TYR A 227 -11.09 -44.02 -3.89
CA TYR A 227 -11.49 -43.91 -2.47
C TYR A 227 -11.55 -45.24 -1.70
N THR A 228 -11.05 -46.33 -2.29
CA THR A 228 -10.85 -47.62 -1.61
C THR A 228 -9.42 -48.11 -1.82
N ASP A 229 -9.00 -49.13 -1.07
CA ASP A 229 -7.75 -49.87 -1.30
C ASP A 229 -7.84 -50.88 -2.46
N GLY A 230 -8.93 -50.86 -3.23
CA GLY A 230 -9.25 -51.86 -4.24
C GLY A 230 -10.16 -52.98 -3.72
N ASP A 231 -10.39 -53.08 -2.41
CA ASP A 231 -11.37 -53.98 -1.81
C ASP A 231 -12.61 -53.21 -1.30
N GLN A 232 -13.69 -53.22 -2.09
CA GLN A 232 -14.96 -52.58 -1.73
C GLN A 232 -15.67 -53.24 -0.54
N SER A 233 -15.18 -54.37 -0.01
CA SER A 233 -15.66 -54.96 1.23
C SER A 233 -14.94 -54.44 2.48
N ASN A 234 -13.77 -53.80 2.29
CA ASN A 234 -12.94 -53.18 3.31
C ASN A 234 -13.20 -51.67 3.38
N THR A 235 -14.43 -51.26 3.67
CA THR A 235 -14.84 -49.85 3.81
C THR A 235 -15.29 -49.53 5.23
N TYR A 236 -15.46 -48.24 5.56
CA TYR A 236 -16.06 -47.80 6.82
C TYR A 236 -17.36 -48.58 7.13
N PRO A 237 -17.59 -49.01 8.39
CA PRO A 237 -16.80 -48.73 9.60
C PRO A 237 -15.59 -49.66 9.82
N LYS A 238 -15.31 -50.62 8.92
CA LYS A 238 -14.19 -51.57 9.09
C LYS A 238 -12.82 -50.95 8.80
N SER A 239 -12.79 -49.89 8.01
CA SER A 239 -11.59 -49.17 7.59
C SER A 239 -11.88 -47.69 7.41
N VAL A 240 -10.87 -46.92 7.00
CA VAL A 240 -10.98 -45.49 6.68
C VAL A 240 -11.53 -45.22 5.26
N TYR A 241 -11.76 -46.26 4.46
CA TYR A 241 -12.18 -46.12 3.06
C TYR A 241 -13.67 -45.87 2.90
N LEU A 242 -14.07 -45.16 1.85
CA LEU A 242 -15.43 -44.68 1.67
C LEU A 242 -16.41 -45.85 1.39
N PRO A 243 -17.53 -45.96 2.13
CA PRO A 243 -18.52 -47.01 1.89
C PRO A 243 -19.32 -46.75 0.61
N LYS A 244 -19.99 -47.78 0.09
CA LYS A 244 -20.74 -47.73 -1.17
C LYS A 244 -21.85 -46.69 -1.25
N SER A 245 -22.43 -46.33 -0.11
CA SER A 245 -23.45 -45.30 0.04
C SER A 245 -22.86 -43.92 0.33
N GLY A 246 -21.55 -43.80 0.56
CA GLY A 246 -20.90 -42.55 0.95
C GLY A 246 -20.90 -41.53 -0.18
N VAL A 247 -21.23 -40.28 0.16
CA VAL A 247 -21.30 -39.16 -0.78
C VAL A 247 -20.44 -38.02 -0.26
N GLN A 248 -19.49 -37.55 -1.06
CA GLN A 248 -18.71 -36.38 -0.67
C GLN A 248 -19.42 -35.07 -1.03
N ARG A 249 -19.64 -34.26 0.01
CA ARG A 249 -20.30 -32.95 -0.04
C ARG A 249 -19.26 -31.84 -0.25
N GLY A 250 -19.71 -30.65 -0.62
CA GLY A 250 -18.85 -29.46 -0.75
C GLY A 250 -19.47 -28.34 -1.58
N THR A 251 -18.76 -27.22 -1.69
CA THR A 251 -19.17 -26.10 -2.55
C THR A 251 -18.82 -26.36 -4.01
N VAL A 252 -19.68 -25.89 -4.91
CA VAL A 252 -19.41 -25.81 -6.37
C VAL A 252 -19.24 -24.37 -6.85
N ARG A 253 -19.24 -23.38 -5.94
CA ARG A 253 -18.96 -21.98 -6.26
C ARG A 253 -17.46 -21.74 -6.40
N MET A 254 -17.09 -20.93 -7.39
CA MET A 254 -15.75 -20.36 -7.50
C MET A 254 -15.57 -19.18 -6.54
N GLY A 255 -14.37 -19.02 -6.00
CA GLY A 255 -14.00 -17.91 -5.12
C GLY A 255 -14.21 -18.17 -3.63
N ASP A 256 -13.52 -17.36 -2.82
CA ASP A 256 -13.49 -17.44 -1.37
C ASP A 256 -14.39 -16.38 -0.72
N GLY A 257 -14.70 -16.55 0.57
CA GLY A 257 -15.49 -15.58 1.35
C GLY A 257 -16.98 -15.49 0.98
N ASP A 258 -17.69 -14.51 1.55
CA ASP A 258 -19.12 -14.28 1.26
C ASP A 258 -19.29 -13.80 -0.20
N PRO A 259 -20.12 -14.46 -1.03
CA PRO A 259 -20.35 -14.02 -2.41
C PRO A 259 -20.89 -12.60 -2.51
N GLN A 260 -21.58 -12.10 -1.49
CA GLN A 260 -22.17 -10.76 -1.53
C GLN A 260 -21.20 -9.64 -1.14
N THR A 261 -20.10 -9.96 -0.48
CA THR A 261 -19.09 -8.98 -0.06
C THR A 261 -17.70 -9.44 -0.49
N PRO A 262 -17.46 -9.65 -1.80
CA PRO A 262 -16.18 -10.16 -2.26
C PRO A 262 -15.05 -9.23 -1.81
N LEU A 263 -13.95 -9.82 -1.32
CA LEU A 263 -12.74 -9.13 -0.83
C LEU A 263 -12.91 -8.31 0.46
N TYR A 264 -14.13 -8.17 0.98
CA TYR A 264 -14.41 -7.39 2.20
C TYR A 264 -15.12 -8.25 3.26
N PRO A 265 -14.93 -7.95 4.56
CA PRO A 265 -15.62 -8.68 5.61
C PRO A 265 -17.13 -8.40 5.57
N SER A 266 -17.95 -9.42 5.81
CA SER A 266 -19.41 -9.36 5.75
C SER A 266 -20.03 -8.76 7.03
N ILE A 267 -19.54 -7.59 7.42
CA ILE A 267 -20.03 -6.82 8.56
C ILE A 267 -21.42 -6.24 8.29
N LYS A 268 -22.12 -5.80 9.34
CA LYS A 268 -23.48 -5.25 9.24
C LYS A 268 -23.60 -4.07 8.26
N SER A 269 -22.58 -3.22 8.19
CA SER A 269 -22.52 -2.05 7.31
C SER A 269 -21.99 -2.35 5.91
N ALA A 270 -21.62 -3.61 5.60
CA ALA A 270 -21.09 -3.96 4.29
C ALA A 270 -22.16 -3.86 3.21
N TYR A 271 -21.81 -3.23 2.09
CA TYR A 271 -22.61 -3.27 0.88
C TYR A 271 -22.67 -4.70 0.34
N ARG A 272 -23.88 -5.18 0.08
CA ARG A 272 -24.13 -6.54 -0.42
C ARG A 272 -24.49 -6.50 -1.88
N LEU A 273 -23.73 -7.24 -2.68
CA LEU A 273 -24.04 -7.41 -4.10
C LEU A 273 -25.45 -8.00 -4.29
N PRO A 274 -26.23 -7.47 -5.24
CA PRO A 274 -27.48 -8.07 -5.67
C PRO A 274 -27.30 -9.54 -6.13
N MET A 275 -28.31 -10.37 -5.93
CA MET A 275 -28.25 -11.81 -6.26
C MET A 275 -27.91 -12.11 -7.73
N ASN A 276 -28.35 -11.24 -8.65
CA ASN A 276 -28.09 -11.36 -10.08
C ASN A 276 -26.65 -10.99 -10.50
N GLU A 277 -25.88 -10.36 -9.61
CA GLU A 277 -24.47 -10.02 -9.84
C GLU A 277 -23.50 -11.06 -9.25
N LEU A 278 -24.02 -12.03 -8.50
CA LEU A 278 -23.19 -13.06 -7.87
C LEU A 278 -22.66 -14.03 -8.91
N GLN A 279 -21.37 -14.35 -8.82
CA GLN A 279 -20.73 -15.38 -9.62
C GLN A 279 -21.12 -16.77 -9.09
N MET A 280 -22.29 -17.25 -9.51
CA MET A 280 -22.81 -18.57 -9.17
C MET A 280 -22.75 -19.53 -10.38
N PRO A 281 -22.59 -20.85 -10.15
CA PRO A 281 -22.73 -21.84 -11.21
C PRO A 281 -24.08 -21.74 -11.90
N ARG A 282 -24.11 -21.76 -13.24
CA ARG A 282 -25.36 -21.61 -14.01
C ARG A 282 -26.09 -22.92 -14.26
N ILE A 283 -25.40 -24.04 -14.06
CA ILE A 283 -25.94 -25.38 -14.21
C ILE A 283 -26.14 -26.04 -12.84
N PRO A 284 -27.23 -26.80 -12.63
CA PRO A 284 -27.40 -27.57 -11.42
C PRO A 284 -26.39 -28.73 -11.38
N ALA A 285 -25.97 -29.06 -10.17
CA ALA A 285 -24.93 -30.02 -9.88
C ALA A 285 -25.28 -30.79 -8.60
N HIS A 286 -25.11 -32.11 -8.64
CA HIS A 286 -25.37 -32.95 -7.48
C HIS A 286 -24.30 -34.04 -7.33
N ALA A 287 -24.00 -34.40 -6.09
CA ALA A 287 -23.09 -35.49 -5.78
C ALA A 287 -23.88 -36.76 -5.44
N ILE A 288 -23.47 -37.90 -6.00
CA ILE A 288 -24.08 -39.21 -5.74
C ILE A 288 -23.05 -40.22 -5.27
N SER A 289 -23.52 -41.30 -4.64
CA SER A 289 -22.66 -42.39 -4.19
C SER A 289 -22.13 -43.20 -5.37
N TYR A 290 -21.06 -43.96 -5.17
CA TYR A 290 -20.59 -44.86 -6.24
C TYR A 290 -21.52 -46.05 -6.47
N LEU A 291 -22.36 -46.42 -5.49
CA LEU A 291 -23.45 -47.36 -5.71
C LEU A 291 -24.46 -46.80 -6.72
N ASP A 292 -24.88 -45.55 -6.54
CA ASP A 292 -25.81 -44.88 -7.47
C ASP A 292 -25.15 -44.69 -8.84
N ALA A 293 -23.89 -44.25 -8.87
CA ALA A 293 -23.14 -44.05 -10.11
C ALA A 293 -23.03 -45.34 -10.93
N LYS A 294 -22.89 -46.51 -10.27
CA LYS A 294 -22.92 -47.82 -10.95
C LYS A 294 -24.19 -47.99 -11.77
N TYR A 295 -25.37 -47.71 -11.20
CA TYR A 295 -26.66 -47.87 -11.89
C TYR A 295 -26.90 -46.79 -12.96
N ILE A 296 -26.46 -45.56 -12.68
CA ILE A 296 -26.54 -44.46 -13.64
C ILE A 296 -25.66 -44.75 -14.86
N LEU A 297 -24.37 -45.07 -14.68
CA LEU A 297 -23.43 -45.32 -15.78
C LEU A 297 -23.62 -46.68 -16.49
N HIS A 298 -24.36 -47.63 -15.89
CA HIS A 298 -24.61 -48.93 -16.51
C HIS A 298 -25.35 -48.80 -17.86
N GLU A 299 -24.90 -49.58 -18.85
CA GLU A 299 -25.46 -49.61 -20.21
C GLU A 299 -25.40 -48.28 -20.99
N LEU A 300 -24.46 -47.40 -20.64
CA LEU A 300 -24.18 -46.21 -21.43
C LEU A 300 -23.79 -46.58 -22.87
N ASN A 301 -24.24 -45.81 -23.85
CA ASN A 301 -23.95 -46.01 -25.26
C ASN A 301 -22.60 -45.39 -25.66
N GLY A 302 -22.24 -45.46 -26.93
CA GLY A 302 -21.09 -44.77 -27.49
C GLY A 302 -19.78 -45.56 -27.38
N MET A 303 -18.68 -44.86 -27.67
CA MET A 303 -17.32 -45.42 -27.63
C MET A 303 -16.95 -45.87 -26.21
N LYS A 304 -16.20 -46.97 -26.11
CA LYS A 304 -15.61 -47.42 -24.84
C LYS A 304 -14.64 -46.36 -24.33
N ALA A 305 -14.74 -46.02 -23.05
CA ALA A 305 -13.79 -45.10 -22.42
C ALA A 305 -12.36 -45.65 -22.51
N PRO A 306 -11.35 -44.79 -22.71
CA PRO A 306 -9.95 -45.21 -22.77
C PRO A 306 -9.50 -45.81 -21.42
N ASP A 307 -8.45 -46.64 -21.41
CA ASP A 307 -8.07 -47.44 -20.24
C ASP A 307 -7.81 -46.58 -18.98
N GLY A 308 -7.22 -45.39 -19.14
CA GLY A 308 -6.99 -44.45 -18.03
C GLY A 308 -8.25 -43.78 -17.45
N TRP A 309 -9.42 -43.98 -18.08
CA TRP A 309 -10.71 -43.44 -17.62
C TRP A 309 -11.57 -44.50 -16.93
N VAL A 310 -11.15 -45.77 -17.00
CA VAL A 310 -11.84 -46.87 -16.33
C VAL A 310 -11.65 -46.72 -14.82
N GLY A 311 -12.77 -46.67 -14.09
CA GLY A 311 -12.77 -46.65 -12.63
C GLY A 311 -13.04 -48.03 -12.03
N GLY A 312 -13.33 -48.07 -10.74
CA GLY A 312 -13.51 -49.28 -9.94
C GLY A 312 -14.95 -49.79 -9.92
N LEU A 313 -15.87 -49.18 -10.67
CA LEU A 313 -17.22 -49.71 -10.82
C LEU A 313 -17.17 -50.97 -11.70
N ASN A 314 -17.83 -52.04 -11.27
CA ASN A 314 -17.96 -53.27 -12.06
C ASN A 314 -19.00 -53.09 -13.20
N ILE A 315 -18.64 -52.26 -14.20
CA ILE A 315 -19.42 -51.94 -15.40
C ILE A 315 -18.46 -51.78 -16.61
N THR A 316 -19.01 -51.78 -17.82
CA THR A 316 -18.27 -51.27 -18.99
C THR A 316 -18.45 -49.76 -19.07
N TYR A 317 -17.37 -49.00 -18.93
CA TYR A 317 -17.37 -47.56 -19.10
C TYR A 317 -17.41 -47.20 -20.59
N ASN A 318 -18.51 -46.60 -21.03
CA ASN A 318 -18.61 -45.95 -22.34
C ASN A 318 -18.75 -44.44 -22.15
N LEU A 319 -18.53 -43.65 -23.21
CA LEU A 319 -18.52 -42.19 -23.13
C LEU A 319 -19.93 -41.58 -23.27
N GLY A 320 -20.90 -42.29 -23.84
CA GLY A 320 -22.18 -41.71 -24.26
C GLY A 320 -22.07 -40.99 -25.63
N PRO A 321 -22.98 -40.05 -25.94
CA PRO A 321 -24.12 -39.64 -25.12
C PRO A 321 -25.25 -40.69 -25.05
N GLY A 322 -25.93 -40.74 -23.91
CA GLY A 322 -27.16 -41.51 -23.72
C GLY A 322 -26.97 -43.02 -23.61
N TYR A 323 -28.07 -43.75 -23.41
CA TYR A 323 -28.06 -45.18 -23.13
C TYR A 323 -28.34 -46.03 -24.37
N LYS A 324 -27.90 -47.31 -24.35
CA LYS A 324 -28.13 -48.25 -25.46
C LYS A 324 -29.62 -48.47 -25.77
N ASP A 325 -30.46 -48.38 -24.75
CA ASP A 325 -31.93 -48.50 -24.86
C ASP A 325 -32.62 -47.19 -25.29
N LYS A 326 -31.86 -46.10 -25.50
CA LYS A 326 -32.33 -44.73 -25.76
C LYS A 326 -33.09 -44.06 -24.59
N GLY A 327 -32.87 -44.53 -23.36
CA GLY A 327 -33.34 -43.86 -22.15
C GLY A 327 -32.66 -42.52 -21.85
N TYR A 328 -33.01 -41.91 -20.72
CA TYR A 328 -32.46 -40.61 -20.27
C TYR A 328 -32.39 -40.50 -18.74
N VAL A 329 -31.78 -39.41 -18.24
CA VAL A 329 -31.71 -39.07 -16.83
C VAL A 329 -32.46 -37.78 -16.54
N GLU A 330 -33.10 -37.71 -15.36
CA GLU A 330 -33.53 -36.45 -14.76
C GLU A 330 -32.68 -36.15 -13.51
N LEU A 331 -32.06 -34.97 -13.48
CA LEU A 331 -31.34 -34.43 -12.34
C LEU A 331 -32.24 -33.43 -11.62
N GLU A 332 -32.61 -33.73 -10.37
CA GLU A 332 -33.40 -32.86 -9.52
C GLU A 332 -32.53 -32.24 -8.41
N VAL A 333 -32.43 -30.90 -8.40
CA VAL A 333 -31.66 -30.12 -7.41
C VAL A 333 -32.58 -29.13 -6.71
N ASN A 334 -32.57 -29.14 -5.38
CA ASN A 334 -33.51 -28.52 -4.47
C ASN A 334 -32.75 -27.75 -3.37
N THR A 335 -32.22 -26.58 -3.69
CA THR A 335 -31.41 -25.76 -2.77
C THR A 335 -32.06 -24.39 -2.54
N TYR A 336 -31.71 -23.74 -1.43
CA TYR A 336 -32.10 -22.35 -1.16
C TYR A 336 -30.94 -21.56 -0.56
N LEU A 337 -31.01 -20.23 -0.69
CA LEU A 337 -30.07 -19.30 -0.08
C LEU A 337 -30.68 -18.69 1.18
N TRP A 338 -29.85 -18.49 2.18
CA TRP A 338 -30.25 -17.90 3.45
C TRP A 338 -29.09 -17.12 4.06
N HIS A 339 -29.41 -15.96 4.65
CA HIS A 339 -28.44 -15.20 5.44
C HIS A 339 -28.38 -15.78 6.84
N SER A 340 -27.20 -16.23 7.28
CA SER A 340 -27.02 -16.57 8.70
C SER A 340 -27.13 -15.27 9.52
N ILE A 341 -28.32 -14.99 10.04
CA ILE A 341 -28.49 -13.94 11.04
C ILE A 341 -27.98 -14.55 12.34
N SER A 342 -26.73 -14.28 12.68
CA SER A 342 -26.30 -14.40 14.07
C SER A 342 -27.13 -13.37 14.85
N GLN A 343 -28.16 -13.82 15.58
CA GLN A 343 -28.56 -13.00 16.73
C GLN A 343 -27.33 -12.89 17.63
N PRO A 344 -27.01 -11.71 18.18
CA PRO A 344 -25.90 -11.61 19.11
C PRO A 344 -26.13 -12.64 20.22
N LEU A 345 -25.19 -13.59 20.34
CA LEU A 345 -25.24 -14.68 21.34
C LEU A 345 -25.38 -14.16 22.77
N LEU A 346 -25.11 -12.87 22.97
CA LEU A 346 -25.28 -12.12 24.19
C LEU A 346 -26.13 -10.87 23.88
N THR A 347 -27.44 -10.94 24.12
CA THR A 347 -28.20 -9.73 24.45
C THR A 347 -27.76 -9.25 25.84
N ASP A 348 -27.89 -7.95 26.13
CA ASP A 348 -27.54 -7.30 27.43
C ASP A 348 -28.15 -7.96 28.69
N SER A 349 -28.92 -9.03 28.54
CA SER A 349 -29.51 -9.85 29.59
C SER A 349 -28.65 -11.04 30.08
N TYR A 350 -27.56 -11.42 29.39
CA TYR A 350 -26.58 -12.37 29.93
C TYR A 350 -25.47 -11.61 30.65
N SER A 351 -25.69 -11.34 31.93
CA SER A 351 -24.63 -10.84 32.80
C SER A 351 -23.50 -11.86 32.89
N VAL A 352 -22.34 -11.51 32.35
CA VAL A 352 -21.09 -12.27 32.49
C VAL A 352 -20.66 -12.19 33.96
N PRO A 353 -20.48 -13.31 34.68
CA PRO A 353 -19.93 -13.27 36.02
C PRO A 353 -18.46 -12.84 35.96
N ASN A 354 -18.09 -11.79 36.70
CA ASN A 354 -16.70 -11.33 36.88
C ASN A 354 -15.88 -12.26 37.79
N SER A 355 -16.09 -13.58 37.73
CA SER A 355 -15.31 -14.55 38.51
C SER A 355 -15.12 -15.85 37.75
N PRO A 356 -13.97 -16.53 37.92
CA PRO A 356 -13.76 -17.86 37.40
C PRO A 356 -14.87 -18.76 37.94
N VAL A 357 -15.57 -19.48 37.04
CA VAL A 357 -16.57 -20.47 37.45
C VAL A 357 -15.82 -21.61 38.16
N THR A 358 -15.73 -21.49 39.47
CA THR A 358 -15.30 -22.55 40.38
C THR A 358 -16.54 -23.36 40.73
N GLY A 359 -17.02 -24.21 39.82
CA GLY A 359 -18.26 -24.94 40.04
C GLY A 359 -18.55 -25.98 38.96
N LYS A 360 -18.82 -27.20 39.42
CA LYS A 360 -19.07 -28.43 38.65
C LYS A 360 -20.27 -28.35 37.67
N SER A 361 -20.15 -29.21 36.64
CA SER A 361 -21.18 -30.02 35.96
C SER A 361 -22.41 -29.40 35.28
N ASP A 362 -22.96 -28.27 35.71
CA ASP A 362 -24.39 -28.01 35.42
C ASP A 362 -24.70 -27.52 33.98
N GLN A 363 -23.68 -27.31 33.13
CA GLN A 363 -23.86 -26.87 31.73
C GLN A 363 -23.47 -27.90 30.66
N LEU A 364 -22.97 -29.08 31.03
CA LEU A 364 -22.43 -30.07 30.07
C LEU A 364 -23.32 -31.30 29.81
N GLY A 365 -24.45 -31.42 30.53
CA GLY A 365 -25.42 -32.51 30.39
C GLY A 365 -25.02 -33.77 31.17
N ASP A 366 -26.01 -34.57 31.58
CA ASP A 366 -25.87 -35.75 32.45
C ASP A 366 -25.16 -36.97 31.81
N ASP A 367 -24.63 -36.84 30.59
CA ASP A 367 -24.07 -37.95 29.79
C ASP A 367 -22.54 -38.14 29.96
N TRP A 368 -21.90 -37.41 30.87
CA TRP A 368 -20.44 -37.45 31.06
C TRP A 368 -20.09 -38.02 32.43
N SER A 369 -19.10 -38.91 32.47
CA SER A 369 -18.54 -39.38 33.73
C SER A 369 -17.76 -38.25 34.43
N ASP A 370 -17.72 -38.27 35.77
CA ASP A 370 -16.90 -37.33 36.56
C ASP A 370 -15.43 -37.30 36.10
N GLN A 371 -14.92 -38.43 35.60
CA GLN A 371 -13.57 -38.56 35.08
C GLN A 371 -13.37 -37.87 33.71
N GLU A 372 -14.36 -37.89 32.81
CA GLU A 372 -14.32 -37.13 31.56
C GLU A 372 -14.39 -35.62 31.80
N LEU A 373 -15.10 -35.19 32.84
CA LEU A 373 -15.16 -33.79 33.29
C LEU A 373 -13.85 -33.35 33.94
N ASP A 374 -13.24 -34.19 34.79
CA ASP A 374 -11.93 -33.91 35.37
C ASP A 374 -10.83 -33.81 34.30
N ASP A 375 -10.85 -34.69 33.28
CA ASP A 375 -9.92 -34.64 32.15
C ASP A 375 -10.10 -33.36 31.30
N LEU A 376 -11.31 -32.79 31.23
CA LEU A 376 -11.61 -31.55 30.49
C LEU A 376 -11.02 -30.29 31.15
N PHE A 377 -10.94 -30.26 32.48
CA PHE A 377 -10.59 -29.07 33.26
C PHE A 377 -9.25 -29.18 34.01
N GLN A 378 -8.61 -30.35 34.05
CA GLN A 378 -7.23 -30.46 34.53
C GLN A 378 -6.25 -29.82 33.54
N SER A 379 -5.62 -28.73 33.99
CA SER A 379 -4.61 -28.00 33.23
C SER A 379 -3.21 -28.41 33.68
N PRO A 380 -2.40 -29.08 32.83
CA PRO A 380 -0.96 -29.21 33.05
C PRO A 380 -0.24 -27.85 33.01
N LEU A 381 -0.95 -26.80 32.58
CA LEU A 381 -0.39 -25.45 32.45
C LEU A 381 -0.04 -24.87 33.81
N GLU A 382 -0.73 -25.22 34.90
CA GLU A 382 -0.32 -24.77 36.24
C GLU A 382 1.02 -25.38 36.67
N GLU A 383 1.28 -26.66 36.38
CA GLU A 383 2.60 -27.27 36.63
C GLU A 383 3.71 -26.67 35.75
N VAL A 384 3.40 -26.32 34.50
CA VAL A 384 4.33 -25.64 33.59
C VAL A 384 4.59 -24.21 34.05
N LEU A 385 3.55 -23.46 34.42
CA LEU A 385 3.64 -22.10 34.96
C LEU A 385 4.33 -22.07 36.33
N ASP A 386 4.10 -23.07 37.18
CA ASP A 386 4.81 -23.23 38.45
C ASP A 386 6.25 -23.64 38.23
N SER A 387 6.57 -24.50 37.25
CA SER A 387 7.97 -24.79 36.87
C SER A 387 8.72 -23.56 36.35
N MET A 388 8.01 -22.62 35.72
CA MET A 388 8.53 -21.32 35.29
C MET A 388 8.67 -20.33 36.46
N ARG A 389 7.76 -20.37 37.45
CA ARG A 389 7.81 -19.54 38.66
C ARG A 389 8.84 -20.02 39.70
N PHE A 390 9.12 -21.32 39.77
CA PHE A 390 9.98 -21.93 40.81
C PHE A 390 11.48 -22.00 40.48
N ARG A 391 11.92 -21.57 39.29
CA ARG A 391 13.34 -21.60 38.87
C ARG A 391 14.08 -20.27 38.94
N SER A 392 13.57 -19.30 39.70
CA SER A 392 14.23 -18.01 39.95
C SER A 392 15.23 -18.01 41.13
N SER A 393 15.47 -19.14 41.80
CA SER A 393 16.24 -19.17 43.07
C SER A 393 17.34 -20.24 43.22
N GLN A 394 17.87 -20.83 42.15
CA GLN A 394 18.99 -21.78 42.30
C GLN A 394 20.36 -21.20 41.92
N HIS A 395 21.20 -21.03 42.96
CA HIS A 395 22.63 -20.76 42.86
C HIS A 395 23.38 -21.92 42.20
N ILE A 396 24.03 -21.67 41.06
CA ILE A 396 24.97 -22.62 40.45
C ILE A 396 26.28 -22.61 41.24
N SER A 397 26.71 -23.78 41.74
CA SER A 397 27.94 -23.92 42.54
C SER A 397 29.21 -23.89 41.68
N ARG A 398 30.27 -23.29 42.23
CA ARG A 398 31.61 -23.10 41.62
C ARG A 398 32.28 -24.39 41.08
N HIS A 399 31.78 -25.59 41.40
CA HIS A 399 32.40 -26.86 41.01
C HIS A 399 32.09 -27.32 39.58
N GLN A 400 30.96 -26.91 38.97
CA GLN A 400 30.66 -27.27 37.58
C GLN A 400 31.48 -26.46 36.57
N CYS A 401 31.81 -25.21 36.91
CA CYS A 401 32.60 -24.31 36.05
C CYS A 401 34.06 -24.81 35.86
N PHE A 402 34.64 -25.45 36.88
CA PHE A 402 36.03 -25.94 36.82
C PHE A 402 36.20 -27.16 35.89
N ARG A 403 35.15 -27.97 35.68
CA ARG A 403 35.20 -29.15 34.81
C ARG A 403 35.11 -28.80 33.32
N SER A 404 34.30 -27.81 32.96
CA SER A 404 34.14 -27.37 31.57
C SER A 404 35.39 -26.63 31.05
N VAL A 405 36.06 -25.87 31.93
CA VAL A 405 37.31 -25.17 31.59
C VAL A 405 38.46 -26.17 31.34
N LEU A 406 38.54 -27.27 32.11
CA LEU A 406 39.53 -28.33 31.89
C LEU A 406 39.29 -29.09 30.57
N TYR A 407 38.03 -29.29 30.20
CA TYR A 407 37.66 -29.97 28.94
C TYR A 407 37.98 -29.13 27.70
N LEU A 408 37.68 -27.82 27.73
CA LEU A 408 37.99 -26.89 26.64
C LEU A 408 39.50 -26.62 26.49
N SER A 409 40.24 -26.64 27.60
CA SER A 409 41.71 -26.53 27.57
C SER A 409 42.37 -27.75 26.90
N LEU A 410 41.83 -28.95 27.12
CA LEU A 410 42.29 -30.18 26.49
C LEU A 410 41.98 -30.22 24.99
N ILE A 411 40.80 -29.76 24.58
CA ILE A 411 40.39 -29.73 23.16
C ILE A 411 41.27 -28.76 22.36
N SER A 412 41.57 -27.59 22.91
CA SER A 412 42.47 -26.60 22.27
C SER A 412 43.91 -27.12 22.11
N LEU A 413 44.38 -27.96 23.04
CA LEU A 413 45.71 -28.58 22.98
C LEU A 413 45.79 -29.66 21.90
N VAL A 414 44.70 -30.44 21.72
CA VAL A 414 44.59 -31.45 20.66
C VAL A 414 44.45 -30.78 19.29
N PHE A 415 43.63 -29.73 19.16
CA PHE A 415 43.45 -29.00 17.91
C PHE A 415 44.73 -28.30 17.43
N GLY A 416 45.50 -27.71 18.35
CA GLY A 416 46.80 -27.09 18.04
C GLY A 416 47.84 -28.09 17.50
N PHE A 417 47.79 -29.35 17.97
CA PHE A 417 48.69 -30.41 17.50
C PHE A 417 48.28 -30.94 16.11
N THR A 418 46.98 -31.07 15.83
CA THR A 418 46.49 -31.48 14.50
C THR A 418 46.70 -30.41 13.43
N PHE A 419 46.57 -29.12 13.77
CA PHE A 419 46.80 -28.04 12.80
C PHE A 419 48.29 -27.88 12.45
N GLY A 420 49.20 -28.14 13.39
CA GLY A 420 50.64 -28.13 13.15
C GLY A 420 51.11 -29.20 12.16
N ILE A 421 50.40 -30.33 12.06
CA ILE A 421 50.71 -31.43 11.13
C ILE A 421 50.12 -31.14 9.74
N ILE A 422 48.92 -30.55 9.66
CA ILE A 422 48.28 -30.18 8.37
C ILE A 422 49.02 -29.03 7.67
N PHE A 423 49.66 -28.13 8.44
CA PHE A 423 50.41 -26.99 7.90
C PHE A 423 51.67 -27.38 7.09
N VAL A 424 52.12 -28.64 7.18
CA VAL A 424 53.29 -29.13 6.45
C VAL A 424 52.95 -29.64 5.04
N THR A 425 51.67 -29.82 4.68
CA THR A 425 51.31 -30.53 3.43
C THR A 425 50.48 -29.78 2.38
N THR A 426 50.05 -28.53 2.56
CA THR A 426 49.29 -27.83 1.51
C THR A 426 49.65 -26.34 1.41
N TYR A 427 50.71 -26.05 0.66
CA TYR A 427 51.15 -24.69 0.32
C TYR A 427 50.56 -24.27 -1.03
N GLN A 428 49.24 -24.03 -1.10
CA GLN A 428 48.65 -23.47 -2.34
C GLN A 428 47.30 -22.73 -2.22
N ASP A 429 46.85 -22.33 -1.03
CA ASP A 429 45.60 -21.55 -0.90
C ASP A 429 45.66 -20.45 0.19
N PHE A 430 46.81 -19.78 0.29
CA PHE A 430 47.08 -18.80 1.35
C PHE A 430 46.46 -17.42 1.11
N HIS A 431 46.24 -17.01 -0.15
CA HIS A 431 45.74 -15.66 -0.45
C HIS A 431 44.23 -15.49 -0.22
N SER A 432 43.43 -16.50 -0.54
CA SER A 432 41.96 -16.48 -0.44
C SER A 432 41.49 -16.37 1.01
N ARG A 433 42.14 -17.12 1.91
CA ARG A 433 41.78 -17.23 3.33
C ARG A 433 42.35 -16.10 4.19
N LEU A 434 43.48 -15.51 3.78
CA LEU A 434 44.04 -14.34 4.45
C LEU A 434 43.19 -13.09 4.20
N VAL A 435 42.64 -12.93 2.98
CA VAL A 435 41.71 -11.82 2.68
C VAL A 435 40.42 -11.97 3.47
N LEU A 436 39.81 -13.16 3.52
CA LEU A 436 38.63 -13.44 4.34
C LEU A 436 38.90 -13.25 5.84
N GLY A 437 40.05 -13.70 6.34
CA GLY A 437 40.44 -13.54 7.75
C GLY A 437 40.72 -12.09 8.14
N ILE A 438 41.37 -11.31 7.27
CA ILE A 438 41.62 -9.87 7.49
C ILE A 438 40.30 -9.09 7.38
N SER A 439 39.41 -9.43 6.45
CA SER A 439 38.07 -8.85 6.35
C SER A 439 37.21 -9.17 7.57
N LEU A 440 37.22 -10.41 8.06
CA LEU A 440 36.47 -10.81 9.25
C LEU A 440 37.04 -10.17 10.51
N THR A 441 38.38 -10.06 10.61
CA THR A 441 39.03 -9.41 11.75
C THR A 441 38.85 -7.89 11.70
N TYR A 442 38.82 -7.29 10.51
CA TYR A 442 38.49 -5.87 10.33
C TYR A 442 37.02 -5.58 10.66
N VAL A 443 36.09 -6.47 10.30
CA VAL A 443 34.67 -6.39 10.68
C VAL A 443 34.50 -6.58 12.19
N LEU A 444 35.13 -7.60 12.78
CA LEU A 444 35.07 -7.88 14.22
C LEU A 444 35.79 -6.82 15.06
N MET A 445 36.90 -6.25 14.59
CA MET A 445 37.58 -5.13 15.26
C MET A 445 36.82 -3.81 15.07
N ARG A 446 36.15 -3.58 13.94
CA ARG A 446 35.24 -2.44 13.73
C ARG A 446 34.03 -2.53 14.67
N ASP A 447 33.48 -3.72 14.87
CA ASP A 447 32.39 -3.96 15.82
C ASP A 447 32.83 -3.85 17.28
N ASN A 448 34.03 -4.34 17.63
CA ASN A 448 34.58 -4.20 18.98
C ASN A 448 35.01 -2.76 19.32
N HIS A 449 35.56 -2.02 18.35
CA HIS A 449 35.88 -0.60 18.55
C HIS A 449 34.61 0.27 18.60
N ARG A 450 33.52 -0.15 17.93
CA ARG A 450 32.15 0.40 18.10
C ARG A 450 31.57 0.11 19.48
N GLN A 451 31.66 -1.12 19.99
CA GLN A 451 31.16 -1.48 21.32
C GLN A 451 31.97 -0.82 22.46
N GLN A 452 33.27 -0.58 22.28
CA GLN A 452 34.08 0.13 23.28
C GLN A 452 33.77 1.65 23.37
N LEU A 453 33.17 2.25 22.35
CA LEU A 453 32.66 3.63 22.43
C LEU A 453 31.30 3.73 23.16
N ILE A 454 30.59 2.61 23.31
CA ILE A 454 29.24 2.53 23.90
C ILE A 454 29.29 2.34 25.43
N ASP A 455 30.46 2.05 26.03
CA ASP A 455 30.55 1.64 27.44
C ASP A 455 30.67 2.79 28.47
N LYS A 456 30.14 3.96 28.15
CA LYS A 456 29.79 4.99 29.15
C LYS A 456 28.50 5.63 28.72
N SER A 457 27.37 5.16 29.26
CA SER A 457 26.09 5.84 29.20
C SER A 457 26.20 7.18 29.96
N VAL A 458 26.77 8.17 29.30
CA VAL A 458 26.50 9.57 29.63
C VAL A 458 25.00 9.76 29.36
N PRO A 459 24.22 10.29 30.32
CA PRO A 459 22.83 10.64 30.06
C PRO A 459 22.76 11.48 28.78
N ILE A 460 21.92 11.07 27.83
CA ILE A 460 21.70 11.82 26.60
C ILE A 460 21.05 13.14 27.00
N ASP A 461 21.82 14.23 26.96
CA ASP A 461 21.28 15.57 27.14
C ASP A 461 20.60 16.00 25.83
N HIS A 462 19.30 15.72 25.72
CA HIS A 462 18.50 16.08 24.56
C HIS A 462 18.52 17.61 24.30
N GLN A 463 18.72 18.43 25.33
CA GLN A 463 18.85 19.87 25.16
C GLN A 463 20.20 20.24 24.52
N SER A 464 21.29 19.58 24.91
CA SER A 464 22.60 19.74 24.24
C SER A 464 22.53 19.34 22.77
N ILE A 465 21.89 18.20 22.46
CA ILE A 465 21.74 17.72 21.07
C ILE A 465 20.92 18.72 20.24
N HIS A 466 19.77 19.16 20.77
CA HIS A 466 18.95 20.18 20.13
C HIS A 466 19.78 21.44 19.84
N GLN A 467 20.47 21.99 20.84
CA GLN A 467 21.26 23.21 20.68
C GLN A 467 22.41 23.03 19.69
N SER A 468 23.07 21.87 19.71
CA SER A 468 24.14 21.50 18.78
C SER A 468 23.64 21.46 17.34
N LEU A 469 22.49 20.83 17.09
CA LEU A 469 21.84 20.81 15.77
C LEU A 469 21.45 22.21 15.29
N MET A 470 20.76 22.99 16.13
CA MET A 470 20.31 24.34 15.78
C MET A 470 21.48 25.26 15.45
N ASN A 471 22.60 25.14 16.17
CA ASN A 471 23.81 25.92 15.94
C ASN A 471 24.62 25.42 14.75
N ALA A 472 24.56 24.13 14.44
CA ALA A 472 25.29 23.56 13.32
C ALA A 472 24.76 24.06 11.98
N ILE A 473 23.48 24.43 11.87
CA ILE A 473 22.86 24.88 10.61
C ILE A 473 23.27 26.33 10.25
N ASP A 474 23.88 26.50 9.07
CA ASP A 474 24.43 27.75 8.55
C ASP A 474 23.77 28.19 7.24
N SER A 475 23.19 29.39 7.25
CA SER A 475 22.51 29.96 6.08
C SER A 475 23.46 30.25 4.91
N ASN A 476 24.74 30.57 5.19
CA ASN A 476 25.73 30.78 4.14
C ASN A 476 26.05 29.48 3.39
N ARG A 477 26.12 28.35 4.10
CA ARG A 477 26.35 27.05 3.46
C ARG A 477 25.19 26.62 2.59
N ILE A 478 23.95 26.82 3.06
CA ILE A 478 22.74 26.64 2.23
C ILE A 478 22.87 27.45 0.93
N GLY A 479 23.22 28.73 1.02
CA GLY A 479 23.44 29.57 -0.16
C GLY A 479 24.55 29.08 -1.09
N VAL A 480 25.65 28.54 -0.55
CA VAL A 480 26.75 27.95 -1.34
C VAL A 480 26.30 26.67 -2.06
N TRP A 481 25.57 25.79 -1.37
CA TRP A 481 25.03 24.57 -1.99
C TRP A 481 24.07 24.91 -3.10
N LEU A 482 23.14 25.83 -2.84
CA LEU A 482 22.16 26.23 -3.83
C LEU A 482 22.82 26.85 -5.06
N LYS A 483 23.77 27.77 -4.88
CA LYS A 483 24.50 28.39 -5.99
C LYS A 483 25.22 27.37 -6.88
N LYS A 484 25.75 26.28 -6.29
CA LYS A 484 26.40 25.21 -7.05
C LYS A 484 25.39 24.35 -7.79
N LEU A 485 24.32 23.94 -7.12
CA LEU A 485 23.29 23.07 -7.68
C LEU A 485 22.52 23.75 -8.83
N SER A 486 22.23 25.04 -8.70
CA SER A 486 21.46 25.82 -9.68
C SER A 486 22.35 26.59 -10.67
N GLY A 487 23.62 26.19 -10.83
CA GLY A 487 24.60 26.89 -11.66
C GLY A 487 24.42 26.67 -13.18
N GLN A 488 23.70 25.62 -13.57
CA GLN A 488 23.39 25.25 -14.95
C GLN A 488 21.96 24.67 -15.03
N PRO A 489 21.28 24.72 -16.18
CA PRO A 489 20.00 24.04 -16.37
C PRO A 489 20.14 22.51 -16.27
N ILE A 490 19.11 21.85 -15.72
CA ILE A 490 19.10 20.40 -15.42
C ILE A 490 18.42 19.57 -16.52
N ILE A 491 17.42 20.11 -17.26
CA ILE A 491 16.72 19.34 -18.31
C ILE A 491 17.45 19.35 -19.64
N GLY A 492 17.36 18.20 -20.32
CA GLY A 492 17.72 18.03 -21.75
C GLY A 492 19.10 17.42 -21.95
N GLU A 493 19.91 17.38 -20.88
CA GLU A 493 21.25 16.83 -20.87
C GLU A 493 21.37 15.84 -19.70
N GLN A 494 21.39 14.54 -20.01
CA GLN A 494 21.65 13.48 -19.01
C GLN A 494 22.86 13.81 -18.12
N GLN A 495 23.86 14.48 -18.70
CA GLN A 495 25.07 14.91 -18.02
C GLN A 495 24.81 15.88 -16.85
N ALA A 496 23.87 16.82 -16.97
CA ALA A 496 23.56 17.76 -15.89
C ALA A 496 22.85 17.06 -14.71
N ILE A 497 21.93 16.15 -15.02
CA ILE A 497 21.27 15.27 -14.05
C ILE A 497 22.32 14.41 -13.32
N ASP A 498 23.23 13.79 -14.07
CA ASP A 498 24.30 12.96 -13.53
C ASP A 498 25.26 13.79 -12.65
N ASN A 499 25.59 15.02 -13.05
CA ASN A 499 26.44 15.92 -12.27
C ASN A 499 25.83 16.26 -10.90
N ASN A 500 24.55 16.63 -10.85
CA ASN A 500 23.87 16.93 -9.58
C ASN A 500 23.71 15.66 -8.72
N THR A 501 23.46 14.51 -9.35
CA THR A 501 23.45 13.20 -8.68
C THR A 501 24.78 12.92 -7.99
N LEU A 502 25.88 13.04 -8.74
CA LEU A 502 27.23 12.84 -8.22
C LEU A 502 27.61 13.89 -7.18
N PHE A 503 27.13 15.13 -7.31
CA PHE A 503 27.36 16.17 -6.32
C PHE A 503 26.77 15.79 -4.96
N VAL A 504 25.48 15.44 -4.90
CA VAL A 504 24.82 15.01 -3.67
C VAL A 504 25.49 13.76 -3.10
N TYR A 505 25.73 12.75 -3.95
CA TYR A 505 26.39 11.50 -3.56
C TYR A 505 27.75 11.75 -2.91
N ASN A 506 28.61 12.57 -3.53
CA ASN A 506 29.94 12.88 -3.02
C ASN A 506 29.91 13.72 -1.75
N ILE A 507 28.98 14.67 -1.63
CA ILE A 507 28.83 15.47 -0.40
C ILE A 507 28.45 14.57 0.78
N TRP A 508 27.46 13.70 0.64
CA TRP A 508 27.05 12.79 1.70
C TRP A 508 28.14 11.77 2.07
N LEU A 509 28.86 11.22 1.08
CA LEU A 509 30.02 10.37 1.36
C LEU A 509 31.09 11.12 2.17
N ASN A 510 31.40 12.36 1.80
CA ASN A 510 32.39 13.19 2.51
C ASN A 510 31.91 13.59 3.92
N GLN A 511 30.60 13.76 4.11
CA GLN A 511 29.98 13.94 5.43
C GLN A 511 29.97 12.63 6.25
N GLY A 512 30.31 11.49 5.66
CA GLY A 512 30.45 10.20 6.36
C GLY A 512 29.15 9.39 6.46
N LEU A 513 28.15 9.69 5.64
CA LEU A 513 26.95 8.86 5.52
C LEU A 513 27.27 7.56 4.76
N ASN A 514 26.48 6.51 5.01
CA ASN A 514 26.46 5.35 4.12
C ASN A 514 25.56 5.66 2.92
N VAL A 515 26.12 5.77 1.72
CA VAL A 515 25.41 6.26 0.53
C VAL A 515 25.29 5.18 -0.53
N THR A 516 24.10 5.03 -1.11
CA THR A 516 23.82 4.13 -2.22
C THR A 516 23.04 4.86 -3.32
N LEU A 517 23.09 4.32 -4.55
CA LEU A 517 22.29 4.78 -5.67
C LEU A 517 21.22 3.71 -5.97
N ALA A 518 19.95 4.08 -5.93
CA ALA A 518 18.85 3.24 -6.42
C ALA A 518 18.56 3.62 -7.87
N ASN A 519 18.53 2.64 -8.77
CA ASN A 519 18.51 2.85 -10.21
C ASN A 519 17.26 2.27 -10.88
N TYR A 520 16.61 3.07 -11.72
CA TYR A 520 15.43 2.66 -12.50
C TYR A 520 15.59 3.07 -13.95
N THR A 521 14.92 2.37 -14.86
CA THR A 521 14.88 2.74 -16.28
C THR A 521 13.44 3.02 -16.68
N VAL A 522 13.11 4.31 -16.78
CA VAL A 522 11.74 4.83 -16.78
C VAL A 522 11.41 5.54 -18.09
N LEU A 523 10.13 5.63 -18.44
CA LEU A 523 9.71 6.35 -19.65
C LEU A 523 9.58 7.85 -19.40
N MET A 524 10.39 8.65 -20.07
CA MET A 524 10.37 10.11 -19.98
C MET A 524 9.98 10.75 -21.32
N SER A 525 9.47 11.97 -21.25
CA SER A 525 9.11 12.79 -22.42
C SER A 525 10.04 13.99 -22.54
N TYR A 526 10.55 14.24 -23.75
CA TYR A 526 11.45 15.35 -24.05
C TYR A 526 10.99 16.13 -25.28
N GLN A 527 11.44 17.37 -25.39
CA GLN A 527 11.31 18.20 -26.59
C GLN A 527 12.30 17.75 -27.67
N MET A 528 11.90 17.75 -28.95
CA MET A 528 12.81 17.47 -30.06
C MET A 528 13.89 18.57 -30.18
N PRO A 529 15.21 18.26 -30.13
CA PRO A 529 16.28 19.25 -30.03
C PRO A 529 16.34 20.30 -31.15
N SER A 530 15.97 19.94 -32.37
CA SER A 530 16.05 20.81 -33.55
C SER A 530 14.70 21.42 -33.98
N LYS A 531 13.63 21.16 -33.22
CA LYS A 531 12.28 21.51 -33.64
C LYS A 531 11.43 21.92 -32.43
N PRO A 532 11.39 23.21 -32.05
CA PRO A 532 10.59 23.68 -30.93
C PRO A 532 9.09 23.55 -31.22
N ASN A 533 8.29 23.61 -30.17
CA ASN A 533 6.84 23.74 -30.29
C ASN A 533 6.49 25.18 -30.66
N LEU A 534 5.47 25.37 -31.50
CA LEU A 534 5.09 26.68 -32.01
C LEU A 534 3.58 26.78 -32.18
N VAL A 535 3.07 28.01 -32.03
CA VAL A 535 1.70 28.38 -32.34
C VAL A 535 1.72 29.44 -33.45
N PHE A 536 0.98 29.17 -34.52
CA PHE A 536 0.87 30.07 -35.67
C PHE A 536 -0.55 30.61 -35.77
N LYS A 537 -0.69 31.91 -36.08
CA LYS A 537 -1.98 32.54 -36.37
C LYS A 537 -2.04 32.93 -37.84
N TYR A 538 -3.10 32.52 -38.52
CA TYR A 538 -3.35 32.80 -39.92
C TYR A 538 -4.64 33.60 -40.08
N ASP A 539 -4.69 34.49 -41.07
CA ASP A 539 -5.94 35.14 -41.48
C ASP A 539 -6.76 34.24 -42.43
N LYS A 540 -7.95 34.71 -42.84
CA LYS A 540 -8.82 34.00 -43.79
C LYS A 540 -8.21 33.72 -45.18
N THR A 541 -7.10 34.38 -45.53
CA THR A 541 -6.39 34.19 -46.81
C THR A 541 -5.22 33.21 -46.69
N ASN A 542 -5.08 32.55 -45.54
CA ASN A 542 -3.94 31.71 -45.16
C ASN A 542 -2.61 32.48 -45.09
N HIS A 543 -2.65 33.80 -44.90
CA HIS A 543 -1.44 34.58 -44.65
C HIS A 543 -1.08 34.50 -43.17
N LEU A 544 0.20 34.20 -42.89
CA LEU A 544 0.74 34.09 -41.54
C LEU A 544 0.82 35.48 -40.89
N ILE A 545 0.03 35.67 -39.84
CA ILE A 545 -0.04 36.94 -39.10
C ILE A 545 0.91 36.96 -37.91
N TYR A 546 1.09 35.81 -37.26
CA TYR A 546 1.89 35.73 -36.05
C TYR A 546 2.45 34.33 -35.83
N THR A 547 3.64 34.26 -35.24
CA THR A 547 4.30 33.04 -34.75
C THR A 547 4.71 33.27 -33.31
N SER A 548 4.38 32.34 -32.42
CA SER A 548 4.80 32.41 -31.02
C SER A 548 6.31 32.33 -30.88
N SER A 549 6.86 32.89 -29.80
CA SER A 549 8.28 32.70 -29.49
C SER A 549 8.57 31.23 -29.16
N PRO A 550 9.64 30.63 -29.72
CA PRO A 550 10.08 29.29 -29.31
C PRO A 550 10.79 29.29 -27.95
N TYR A 551 11.31 30.44 -27.50
CA TYR A 551 12.11 30.55 -26.28
C TYR A 551 11.64 31.71 -25.41
N GLU A 552 11.85 31.56 -24.11
CA GLU A 552 11.74 32.64 -23.15
C GLU A 552 12.93 33.63 -23.32
N ASP A 553 12.76 34.90 -22.94
CA ASP A 553 13.82 35.92 -23.08
C ASP A 553 14.90 35.71 -22.00
N PRO A 554 16.15 35.36 -22.37
CA PRO A 554 17.25 35.19 -21.42
C PRO A 554 17.71 36.50 -20.78
N MET A 555 17.09 37.63 -21.12
CA MET A 555 17.38 38.96 -20.59
C MET A 555 18.81 39.41 -20.93
N ASN A 556 19.51 40.04 -19.98
CA ASN A 556 20.88 40.54 -20.13
C ASN A 556 21.95 39.43 -20.07
N ALA A 557 21.60 38.18 -20.40
CA ALA A 557 22.54 37.06 -20.44
C ALA A 557 23.73 37.30 -21.37
N THR A 558 24.91 36.85 -20.95
CA THR A 558 26.12 36.73 -21.78
C THR A 558 25.89 35.77 -22.96
N ALA A 559 26.80 35.75 -23.93
CA ALA A 559 26.69 34.86 -25.08
C ALA A 559 26.68 33.37 -24.68
N ASP A 560 27.52 33.00 -23.71
CA ASP A 560 27.60 31.63 -23.18
C ASP A 560 26.31 31.25 -22.43
N GLU A 561 25.78 32.15 -21.61
CA GLU A 561 24.52 31.96 -20.89
C GLU A 561 23.33 31.77 -21.85
N ARG A 562 23.26 32.52 -22.97
CA ARG A 562 22.20 32.37 -23.98
C ARG A 562 22.14 30.97 -24.59
N SER A 563 23.28 30.30 -24.73
CA SER A 563 23.30 28.93 -25.27
C SER A 563 22.56 27.95 -24.36
N TYR A 564 22.74 28.07 -23.03
CA TYR A 564 22.01 27.27 -22.04
C TYR A 564 20.52 27.60 -21.99
N TYR A 565 20.15 28.86 -22.18
CA TYR A 565 18.76 29.30 -22.16
C TYR A 565 17.96 28.89 -23.40
N THR A 566 18.64 28.65 -24.54
CA THR A 566 18.00 28.32 -25.82
C THR A 566 18.10 26.84 -26.19
N SER A 567 18.84 26.03 -25.42
CA SER A 567 18.92 24.58 -25.63
C SER A 567 17.66 23.82 -25.19
N ASN A 568 16.79 24.45 -24.39
CA ASN A 568 15.62 23.81 -23.82
C ASN A 568 14.34 24.67 -23.91
N PRO A 569 13.65 24.63 -25.07
CA PRO A 569 12.41 25.37 -25.26
C PRO A 569 11.30 24.88 -24.31
N PRO A 570 10.36 25.76 -23.90
CA PRO A 570 9.21 25.33 -23.12
C PRO A 570 8.44 24.21 -23.80
N PHE A 571 7.98 23.23 -23.02
CA PHE A 571 7.09 22.18 -23.49
C PHE A 571 6.28 21.60 -22.33
N LEU A 572 5.24 20.84 -22.69
CA LEU A 572 4.47 20.06 -21.73
C LEU A 572 4.82 18.58 -21.92
N ALA A 573 5.40 17.97 -20.89
CA ALA A 573 5.81 16.56 -20.96
C ALA A 573 4.59 15.64 -21.05
N PHE A 574 4.73 14.56 -21.82
CA PHE A 574 3.65 13.60 -22.15
C PHE A 574 2.52 14.18 -23.00
N SER A 575 2.65 15.43 -23.48
CA SER A 575 1.76 15.99 -24.51
C SER A 575 1.92 15.20 -25.80
N ASN A 576 0.86 14.46 -26.19
CA ASN A 576 0.74 13.55 -27.34
C ASN A 576 2.07 13.11 -27.97
N SER A 577 2.90 12.42 -27.17
CA SER A 577 4.37 12.46 -27.27
C SER A 577 5.01 11.53 -28.31
N THR A 578 4.31 11.26 -29.40
CA THR A 578 4.81 10.45 -30.51
C THR A 578 4.82 11.27 -31.80
N GLY A 579 5.96 11.88 -32.11
CA GLY A 579 6.23 12.51 -33.40
C GLY A 579 5.85 14.00 -33.47
N SER A 580 6.12 14.61 -34.62
CA SER A 580 5.69 15.98 -34.91
C SER A 580 4.20 16.00 -35.25
N GLN A 581 3.40 16.70 -34.44
CA GLN A 581 1.99 16.93 -34.71
C GLN A 581 1.75 18.38 -35.06
N ARG A 582 1.01 18.61 -36.14
CA ARG A 582 0.59 19.94 -36.56
C ARG A 582 -0.91 19.93 -36.76
N LEU A 583 -1.61 20.65 -35.90
CA LEU A 583 -3.05 20.65 -35.82
C LEU A 583 -3.58 22.04 -36.18
N LYS A 584 -4.48 22.10 -37.17
CA LYS A 584 -5.16 23.32 -37.59
C LYS A 584 -6.55 23.39 -36.98
N GLY A 585 -6.91 24.52 -36.38
CA GLY A 585 -8.23 24.70 -35.78
C GLY A 585 -8.58 26.15 -35.47
N HIS A 586 -9.88 26.40 -35.31
CA HIS A 586 -10.35 27.62 -34.67
C HIS A 586 -10.18 27.49 -33.15
N ILE A 587 -10.03 28.62 -32.45
CA ILE A 587 -9.81 28.62 -31.00
C ILE A 587 -11.06 29.00 -30.20
N VAL A 588 -11.16 28.49 -28.98
CA VAL A 588 -12.17 28.85 -27.96
C VAL A 588 -11.44 29.18 -26.65
N TYR A 589 -11.82 30.28 -25.98
CA TYR A 589 -11.26 30.63 -24.67
C TYR A 589 -12.09 30.00 -23.55
N VAL A 590 -11.44 29.28 -22.63
CA VAL A 590 -12.11 28.44 -21.62
C VAL A 590 -11.68 28.77 -20.18
N ASN A 591 -11.30 30.02 -19.91
CA ASN A 591 -10.91 30.45 -18.57
C ASN A 591 -9.82 29.54 -17.97
N TYR A 592 -10.05 28.93 -16.81
CA TYR A 592 -9.11 28.01 -16.16
C TYR A 592 -9.30 26.54 -16.54
N GLY A 593 -10.25 26.23 -17.44
CA GLY A 593 -10.48 24.89 -17.97
C GLY A 593 -11.09 23.92 -16.96
N ARG A 594 -11.86 24.41 -15.98
CA ARG A 594 -12.59 23.58 -15.00
C ARG A 594 -13.90 23.08 -15.58
N ASP A 595 -14.50 22.08 -14.95
CA ASP A 595 -15.83 21.58 -15.34
C ASP A 595 -16.87 22.71 -15.41
N GLU A 596 -16.91 23.59 -14.40
CA GLU A 596 -17.83 24.73 -14.40
C GLU A 596 -17.57 25.72 -15.56
N ASP A 597 -16.35 25.77 -16.08
CA ASP A 597 -16.00 26.63 -17.20
C ASP A 597 -16.56 26.03 -18.51
N TYR A 598 -16.45 24.71 -18.70
CA TYR A 598 -17.05 24.01 -19.85
C TYR A 598 -18.58 24.02 -19.79
N ASP A 599 -19.18 23.86 -18.61
CA ASP A 599 -20.63 23.94 -18.43
C ASP A 599 -21.18 25.32 -18.75
N TYR A 600 -20.47 26.38 -18.34
CA TYR A 600 -20.82 27.74 -18.73
C TYR A 600 -20.82 27.90 -20.27
N LEU A 601 -19.80 27.39 -20.97
CA LEU A 601 -19.76 27.44 -22.43
C LEU A 601 -20.92 26.68 -23.09
N LYS A 602 -21.24 25.48 -22.61
CA LYS A 602 -22.38 24.67 -23.10
C LYS A 602 -23.70 25.42 -22.93
N GLN A 603 -23.93 26.00 -21.74
CA GLN A 603 -25.14 26.79 -21.45
C GLN A 603 -25.31 28.01 -22.37
N HIS A 604 -24.19 28.55 -22.88
CA HIS A 604 -24.17 29.70 -23.79
C HIS A 604 -23.98 29.32 -25.26
N ASN A 605 -24.18 28.05 -25.62
CA ASN A 605 -24.07 27.52 -26.98
C ASN A 605 -22.69 27.74 -27.64
N VAL A 606 -21.61 27.75 -26.85
CA VAL A 606 -20.23 27.80 -27.34
C VAL A 606 -19.65 26.39 -27.28
N SER A 607 -19.46 25.76 -28.43
CA SER A 607 -18.90 24.39 -28.51
C SER A 607 -17.38 24.42 -28.60
N VAL A 608 -16.70 23.66 -27.72
CA VAL A 608 -15.26 23.38 -27.82
C VAL A 608 -14.94 22.19 -28.72
N SER A 609 -15.94 21.37 -29.05
CA SER A 609 -15.77 20.17 -29.87
C SER A 609 -15.20 20.52 -31.24
N GLY A 610 -14.10 19.88 -31.64
CA GLY A 610 -13.40 20.14 -32.90
C GLY A 610 -12.54 21.42 -32.93
N HIS A 611 -12.36 22.10 -31.79
CA HIS A 611 -11.60 23.34 -31.67
C HIS A 611 -10.35 23.18 -30.79
N ILE A 612 -9.41 24.12 -30.91
CA ILE A 612 -8.27 24.24 -30.01
C ILE A 612 -8.71 25.12 -28.83
N VAL A 613 -8.56 24.66 -27.60
CA VAL A 613 -8.88 25.48 -26.43
C VAL A 613 -7.69 26.33 -26.01
N VAL A 614 -7.94 27.57 -25.56
CA VAL A 614 -6.96 28.42 -24.91
C VAL A 614 -7.37 28.60 -23.45
N VAL A 615 -6.48 28.22 -22.55
CA VAL A 615 -6.74 28.10 -21.11
C VAL A 615 -5.66 28.85 -20.33
N ARG A 616 -6.05 29.58 -19.28
CA ARG A 616 -5.09 30.17 -18.33
C ARG A 616 -4.80 29.22 -17.17
N TYR A 617 -3.55 29.17 -16.73
CA TYR A 617 -3.14 28.46 -15.51
C TYR A 617 -3.76 29.06 -14.25
N GLY A 618 -3.88 28.25 -13.18
CA GLY A 618 -3.98 28.79 -11.82
C GLY A 618 -5.07 28.22 -10.91
N LYS A 619 -5.93 27.30 -11.35
CA LYS A 619 -6.99 26.74 -10.46
C LYS A 619 -6.91 25.24 -10.26
N ILE A 620 -6.67 24.48 -11.32
CA ILE A 620 -6.56 23.02 -11.29
C ILE A 620 -5.24 22.57 -11.90
N PHE A 621 -4.87 21.31 -11.66
CA PHE A 621 -3.70 20.71 -12.29
C PHE A 621 -3.76 20.71 -13.83
N ARG A 622 -2.60 20.89 -14.45
CA ARG A 622 -2.47 21.04 -15.90
C ARG A 622 -2.83 19.77 -16.68
N ALA A 623 -2.59 18.59 -16.11
CA ALA A 623 -3.08 17.35 -16.71
C ALA A 623 -4.61 17.28 -16.66
N ASN A 624 -5.25 17.78 -15.58
CA ASN A 624 -6.71 17.93 -15.52
C ASN A 624 -7.22 18.90 -16.59
N ILE A 625 -6.54 20.03 -16.87
CA ILE A 625 -6.88 20.95 -17.98
C ILE A 625 -6.92 20.21 -19.32
N VAL A 626 -5.86 19.46 -19.64
CA VAL A 626 -5.76 18.74 -20.93
C VAL A 626 -6.77 17.60 -21.00
N LYS A 627 -6.97 16.85 -19.92
CA LYS A 627 -7.97 15.79 -19.82
C LYS A 627 -9.38 16.32 -20.03
N LEU A 628 -9.78 17.40 -19.35
CA LEU A 628 -11.10 17.99 -19.49
C LEU A 628 -11.33 18.56 -20.89
N ALA A 629 -10.28 19.12 -21.52
CA ALA A 629 -10.34 19.55 -22.92
C ALA A 629 -10.61 18.35 -23.85
N GLU A 630 -9.88 17.24 -23.67
CA GLU A 630 -10.10 15.99 -24.42
C GLU A 630 -11.52 15.45 -24.22
N ASP A 631 -11.97 15.34 -22.96
CA ASP A 631 -13.27 14.78 -22.60
C ASP A 631 -14.44 15.61 -23.17
N ASN A 632 -14.26 16.93 -23.34
CA ASN A 632 -15.24 17.82 -23.98
C ASN A 632 -15.09 17.91 -25.51
N GLY A 633 -14.18 17.15 -26.11
CA GLY A 633 -14.02 17.01 -27.56
C GLY A 633 -13.12 18.05 -28.23
N ALA A 634 -12.33 18.80 -27.47
CA ALA A 634 -11.29 19.66 -28.04
C ALA A 634 -10.25 18.81 -28.78
N ILE A 635 -9.61 19.41 -29.80
CA ILE A 635 -8.60 18.73 -30.61
C ILE A 635 -7.17 19.12 -30.24
N GLY A 636 -7.00 20.10 -29.36
CA GLY A 636 -5.71 20.55 -28.82
C GLY A 636 -5.88 21.61 -27.74
N ALA A 637 -4.83 21.84 -26.94
CA ALA A 637 -4.86 22.80 -25.85
C ALA A 637 -3.64 23.75 -25.86
N ILE A 638 -3.89 25.04 -25.72
CA ILE A 638 -2.88 26.07 -25.52
C ILE A 638 -3.06 26.62 -24.10
N ILE A 639 -2.02 26.50 -23.27
CA ILE A 639 -2.07 26.95 -21.87
C ILE A 639 -1.17 28.19 -21.71
N TYR A 640 -1.57 29.18 -20.92
CA TYR A 640 -0.72 30.34 -20.64
C TYR A 640 -0.89 30.84 -19.20
N THR A 641 0.09 31.57 -18.69
CA THR A 641 0.06 32.18 -17.35
C THR A 641 -0.45 33.63 -17.45
N ASP A 642 -1.72 33.88 -17.14
CA ASP A 642 -2.32 35.21 -17.30
C ASP A 642 -1.71 36.23 -16.32
N PRO A 643 -1.38 37.47 -16.75
CA PRO A 643 -0.80 38.47 -15.85
C PRO A 643 -1.67 38.80 -14.65
N TYR A 644 -3.00 38.64 -14.75
CA TYR A 644 -3.89 38.81 -13.60
C TYR A 644 -3.51 37.90 -12.44
N ASP A 645 -3.12 36.65 -12.73
CA ASP A 645 -2.79 35.66 -11.71
C ASP A 645 -1.30 35.69 -11.32
N TYR A 646 -0.42 36.30 -12.13
CA TYR A 646 1.04 36.14 -12.01
C TYR A 646 1.83 37.47 -11.95
N THR A 647 1.17 38.63 -12.02
CA THR A 647 1.80 39.95 -11.86
C THR A 647 0.95 40.87 -10.99
N ASP A 648 1.53 41.98 -10.52
CA ASP A 648 0.82 43.03 -9.78
C ASP A 648 0.01 44.00 -10.66
N GLY A 649 -0.17 43.66 -11.94
CA GLY A 649 -0.78 44.54 -12.94
C GLY A 649 0.19 45.54 -13.59
N ASP A 650 1.37 45.79 -13.02
CA ASP A 650 2.43 46.59 -13.65
C ASP A 650 3.43 45.68 -14.38
N GLN A 651 3.24 45.51 -15.69
CA GLN A 651 4.12 44.68 -16.51
C GLN A 651 5.58 45.20 -16.59
N SER A 652 5.86 46.43 -16.13
CA SER A 652 7.21 46.98 -16.02
C SER A 652 7.93 46.58 -14.73
N ASN A 653 7.17 46.11 -13.73
CA ASN A 653 7.62 45.59 -12.45
C ASN A 653 7.66 44.05 -12.44
N THR A 654 8.41 43.46 -13.37
CA THR A 654 8.59 42.01 -13.48
C THR A 654 10.05 41.61 -13.19
N TYR A 655 10.32 40.31 -13.08
CA TYR A 655 11.68 39.79 -12.96
C TYR A 655 12.61 40.45 -14.01
N PRO A 656 13.85 40.85 -13.67
CA PRO A 656 14.57 40.60 -12.42
C PRO A 656 14.35 41.66 -11.32
N LYS A 657 13.44 42.62 -11.52
CA LYS A 657 13.20 43.70 -10.54
C LYS A 657 12.32 43.26 -9.37
N SER A 658 11.43 42.30 -9.62
CA SER A 658 10.46 41.76 -8.68
C SER A 658 10.31 40.25 -8.85
N VAL A 659 9.48 39.63 -8.02
CA VAL A 659 9.13 38.20 -8.10
C VAL A 659 8.06 37.90 -9.15
N TYR A 660 7.57 38.91 -9.88
CA TYR A 660 6.46 38.76 -10.83
C TYR A 660 6.93 38.27 -12.19
N LEU A 661 6.06 37.53 -12.86
CA LEU A 661 6.35 36.86 -14.12
C LEU A 661 6.61 37.87 -15.27
N PRO A 662 7.73 37.79 -15.99
CA PRO A 662 7.98 38.62 -17.16
C PRO A 662 7.18 38.13 -18.38
N LYS A 663 7.01 39.02 -19.38
CA LYS A 663 6.16 38.80 -20.56
C LYS A 663 6.45 37.58 -21.41
N SER A 664 7.70 37.12 -21.39
CA SER A 664 8.17 35.96 -22.11
C SER A 664 8.09 34.67 -21.30
N GLY A 665 7.78 34.72 -20.00
CA GLY A 665 7.82 33.54 -19.13
C GLY A 665 6.78 32.50 -19.47
N VAL A 666 7.20 31.23 -19.44
CA VAL A 666 6.36 30.07 -19.78
C VAL A 666 6.52 28.97 -18.73
N GLN A 667 5.41 28.61 -18.10
CA GLN A 667 5.37 27.52 -17.12
C GLN A 667 5.38 26.15 -17.84
N ARG A 668 6.41 25.35 -17.59
CA ARG A 668 6.53 23.95 -18.03
C ARG A 668 5.79 22.99 -17.09
N GLY A 669 5.73 21.70 -17.44
CA GLY A 669 5.17 20.67 -16.58
C GLY A 669 4.72 19.41 -17.31
N THR A 670 4.51 18.34 -16.56
CA THR A 670 3.84 17.12 -17.06
C THR A 670 2.33 17.35 -17.22
N VAL A 671 1.76 16.82 -18.31
CA VAL A 671 0.30 16.75 -18.54
C VAL A 671 -0.23 15.32 -18.46
N ARG A 672 0.55 14.38 -17.93
CA ARG A 672 0.11 13.00 -17.67
C ARG A 672 -0.69 12.94 -16.37
N MET A 673 -1.74 12.13 -16.34
CA MET A 673 -2.46 11.76 -15.11
C MET A 673 -1.76 10.56 -14.43
N GLY A 674 -1.70 10.58 -13.10
CA GLY A 674 -1.12 9.54 -12.26
C GLY A 674 0.37 9.74 -11.96
N ASP A 675 0.91 8.92 -11.05
CA ASP A 675 2.28 9.00 -10.53
C ASP A 675 3.11 7.80 -11.02
N GLY A 676 4.43 7.83 -10.83
CA GLY A 676 5.34 6.73 -11.20
C GLY A 676 5.66 6.62 -12.69
N ASP A 677 6.46 5.63 -13.05
CA ASP A 677 6.73 5.28 -14.45
C ASP A 677 5.45 4.75 -15.11
N PRO A 678 4.97 5.38 -16.20
CA PRO A 678 3.73 4.94 -16.85
C PRO A 678 3.79 3.51 -17.40
N GLN A 679 4.98 2.95 -17.63
CA GLN A 679 5.11 1.58 -18.13
C GLN A 679 5.07 0.51 -17.05
N THR A 680 5.22 0.87 -15.77
CA THR A 680 5.33 -0.09 -14.67
C THR A 680 4.43 0.28 -13.48
N PRO A 681 3.12 0.55 -13.70
CA PRO A 681 2.25 0.93 -12.60
C PRO A 681 2.15 -0.20 -11.55
N LEU A 682 2.34 0.14 -10.27
CA LEU A 682 2.21 -0.75 -9.10
C LEU A 682 3.40 -1.67 -8.84
N TYR A 683 4.52 -1.53 -9.56
CA TYR A 683 5.74 -2.31 -9.32
C TYR A 683 6.96 -1.60 -9.91
N PRO A 684 8.15 -1.70 -9.29
CA PRO A 684 9.27 -0.84 -9.65
C PRO A 684 9.81 -1.11 -11.05
N SER A 685 10.25 -0.05 -11.73
CA SER A 685 10.82 -0.04 -13.08
C SER A 685 12.27 -0.53 -13.13
N ILE A 686 12.49 -1.73 -12.58
CA ILE A 686 13.77 -2.44 -12.59
C ILE A 686 13.96 -3.20 -13.91
N LYS A 687 15.17 -3.76 -14.09
CA LYS A 687 15.56 -4.47 -15.33
C LYS A 687 14.66 -5.67 -15.67
N SER A 688 14.14 -6.37 -14.66
CA SER A 688 13.25 -7.52 -14.84
C SER A 688 11.77 -7.16 -14.93
N ALA A 689 11.42 -5.87 -14.80
CA ALA A 689 10.03 -5.43 -14.80
C ALA A 689 9.39 -5.61 -16.18
N TYR A 690 8.16 -6.14 -16.19
CA TYR A 690 7.32 -6.13 -17.38
C TYR A 690 6.92 -4.69 -17.70
N ARG A 691 7.11 -4.22 -18.94
CA ARG A 691 6.75 -2.87 -19.35
C ARG A 691 5.49 -2.92 -20.19
N LEU A 692 4.48 -2.14 -19.79
CA LEU A 692 3.27 -1.99 -20.58
C LEU A 692 3.63 -1.48 -21.99
N PRO A 693 3.04 -2.06 -23.04
CA PRO A 693 3.25 -1.59 -24.40
C PRO A 693 2.61 -0.20 -24.58
N MET A 694 3.18 0.60 -25.49
CA MET A 694 2.80 2.01 -25.69
C MET A 694 1.31 2.26 -25.94
N ASN A 695 0.62 1.31 -26.58
CA ASN A 695 -0.82 1.39 -26.89
C ASN A 695 -1.73 1.14 -25.68
N GLU A 696 -1.19 0.63 -24.57
CA GLU A 696 -1.91 0.40 -23.31
C GLU A 696 -1.69 1.53 -22.30
N LEU A 697 -0.75 2.44 -22.56
CA LEU A 697 -0.46 3.56 -21.67
C LEU A 697 -1.60 4.59 -21.69
N GLN A 698 -1.99 5.06 -20.51
CA GLN A 698 -2.96 6.14 -20.34
C GLN A 698 -2.26 7.49 -20.58
N MET A 699 -2.04 7.82 -21.85
CA MET A 699 -1.43 9.09 -22.27
C MET A 699 -2.50 10.09 -22.75
N PRO A 700 -2.27 11.41 -22.57
CA PRO A 700 -3.10 12.45 -23.19
C PRO A 700 -3.17 12.27 -24.71
N ARG A 701 -4.38 12.32 -25.29
CA ARG A 701 -4.58 12.05 -26.73
C ARG A 701 -4.56 13.27 -27.61
N ILE A 702 -4.61 14.46 -27.02
CA ILE A 702 -4.59 15.73 -27.74
C ILE A 702 -3.23 16.44 -27.55
N PRO A 703 -2.71 17.12 -28.58
CA PRO A 703 -1.52 17.97 -28.43
C PRO A 703 -1.82 19.15 -27.51
N ALA A 704 -0.94 19.38 -26.55
CA ALA A 704 -0.96 20.50 -25.63
C ALA A 704 0.38 21.25 -25.59
N HIS A 705 0.35 22.58 -25.50
CA HIS A 705 1.55 23.38 -25.37
C HIS A 705 1.31 24.63 -24.51
N ALA A 706 2.33 25.02 -23.74
CA ALA A 706 2.30 26.25 -22.95
C ALA A 706 2.98 27.40 -23.70
N ILE A 707 2.40 28.59 -23.66
CA ILE A 707 2.94 29.81 -24.29
C ILE A 707 3.04 30.96 -23.28
N SER A 708 3.80 31.99 -23.64
CA SER A 708 3.93 33.18 -22.79
C SER A 708 2.66 34.02 -22.83
N TYR A 709 2.47 34.88 -21.82
CA TYR A 709 1.33 35.81 -21.88
C TYR A 709 1.47 36.87 -22.97
N LEU A 710 2.69 37.16 -23.43
CA LEU A 710 2.91 37.99 -24.61
C LEU A 710 2.34 37.31 -25.87
N ASP A 711 2.65 36.04 -26.09
CA ASP A 711 2.10 35.28 -27.23
C ASP A 711 0.58 35.15 -27.08
N ALA A 712 0.09 34.83 -25.88
CA ALA A 712 -1.34 34.69 -25.60
C ALA A 712 -2.13 35.96 -25.94
N LYS A 713 -1.55 37.15 -25.70
CA LYS A 713 -2.14 38.42 -26.13
C LYS A 713 -2.41 38.44 -27.63
N PHE A 714 -1.45 38.05 -28.46
CA PHE A 714 -1.61 38.05 -29.93
C PHE A 714 -2.57 36.95 -30.40
N ILE A 715 -2.54 35.79 -29.75
CA ILE A 715 -3.43 34.67 -30.06
C ILE A 715 -4.88 34.98 -29.68
N LEU A 716 -5.16 35.59 -28.53
CA LEU A 716 -6.52 35.92 -28.09
C LEU A 716 -7.07 37.24 -28.68
N HIS A 717 -6.21 38.10 -29.22
CA HIS A 717 -6.64 39.35 -29.85
C HIS A 717 -7.53 39.13 -31.09
N GLU A 718 -8.61 39.92 -31.21
CA GLU A 718 -9.67 39.79 -32.23
C GLU A 718 -10.44 38.45 -32.23
N LEU A 719 -10.50 37.75 -31.09
CA LEU A 719 -11.36 36.57 -30.98
C LEU A 719 -12.84 36.95 -31.20
N ASN A 720 -13.59 36.11 -31.92
CA ASN A 720 -15.00 36.32 -32.21
C ASN A 720 -15.89 35.87 -31.04
N GLY A 721 -17.21 35.94 -31.20
CA GLY A 721 -18.17 35.41 -30.24
C GLY A 721 -18.50 36.40 -29.14
N MET A 722 -19.24 35.91 -28.14
CA MET A 722 -19.67 36.73 -27.01
C MET A 722 -18.48 37.15 -26.13
N LYS A 723 -18.64 38.28 -25.46
CA LYS A 723 -17.69 38.73 -24.44
C LYS A 723 -17.66 37.74 -23.28
N ALA A 724 -16.46 37.45 -22.78
CA ALA A 724 -16.29 36.62 -21.59
C ALA A 724 -16.91 37.33 -20.36
N PRO A 725 -17.47 36.57 -19.39
CA PRO A 725 -17.99 37.15 -18.16
C PRO A 725 -16.87 37.80 -17.32
N ASP A 726 -17.22 38.69 -16.40
CA ASP A 726 -16.24 39.53 -15.69
C ASP A 726 -15.17 38.70 -14.94
N GLY A 727 -15.56 37.57 -14.33
CA GLY A 727 -14.61 36.68 -13.65
C GLY A 727 -13.63 35.93 -14.57
N TRP A 728 -13.85 35.96 -15.89
CA TRP A 728 -13.01 35.32 -16.90
C TRP A 728 -12.03 36.29 -17.56
N VAL A 729 -12.20 37.60 -17.32
CA VAL A 729 -11.30 38.63 -17.85
C VAL A 729 -9.96 38.55 -17.11
N GLY A 730 -8.87 38.62 -17.86
CA GLY A 730 -7.50 38.63 -17.32
C GLY A 730 -6.75 39.94 -17.59
N GLY A 731 -5.43 39.89 -17.42
CA GLY A 731 -4.50 41.03 -17.43
C GLY A 731 -3.81 41.33 -18.77
N LEU A 732 -4.29 40.79 -19.90
CA LEU A 732 -3.65 40.95 -21.22
C LEU A 732 -3.91 42.31 -21.90
N ASN A 733 -4.80 43.15 -21.35
CA ASN A 733 -5.26 44.40 -21.95
C ASN A 733 -5.84 44.22 -23.37
N ILE A 734 -6.79 43.30 -23.49
CA ILE A 734 -7.58 43.02 -24.70
C ILE A 734 -9.06 42.83 -24.31
N THR A 735 -9.97 42.82 -25.28
CA THR A 735 -11.32 42.30 -25.04
C THR A 735 -11.28 40.77 -25.09
N TYR A 736 -11.56 40.11 -23.97
CA TYR A 736 -11.71 38.67 -23.91
C TYR A 736 -13.07 38.28 -24.47
N ASN A 737 -13.09 37.59 -25.60
CA ASN A 737 -14.28 36.94 -26.15
C ASN A 737 -14.12 35.41 -26.04
N LEU A 738 -15.22 34.66 -26.20
CA LEU A 738 -15.20 33.20 -26.02
C LEU A 738 -14.81 32.43 -27.29
N GLY A 739 -14.95 33.02 -28.48
CA GLY A 739 -14.90 32.29 -29.75
C GLY A 739 -16.26 31.64 -30.08
N PRO A 740 -16.29 30.63 -30.98
CA PRO A 740 -15.15 30.06 -31.69
C PRO A 740 -14.60 30.94 -32.81
N GLY A 741 -13.29 30.88 -33.01
CA GLY A 741 -12.59 31.48 -34.15
C GLY A 741 -12.48 33.01 -34.10
N TYR A 742 -11.81 33.60 -35.07
CA TYR A 742 -11.53 35.03 -35.13
C TYR A 742 -12.59 35.82 -35.91
N LYS A 743 -12.72 37.12 -35.62
CA LYS A 743 -13.68 38.00 -36.33
C LYS A 743 -13.41 38.06 -37.85
N ASP A 744 -12.16 37.92 -38.25
CA ASP A 744 -11.72 37.89 -39.65
C ASP A 744 -11.85 36.51 -40.31
N LYS A 745 -12.32 35.49 -39.58
CA LYS A 745 -12.41 34.08 -39.98
C LYS A 745 -11.04 33.38 -40.19
N GLY A 746 -9.98 33.90 -39.58
CA GLY A 746 -8.68 33.22 -39.48
C GLY A 746 -8.71 31.98 -38.59
N TYR A 747 -7.55 31.35 -38.41
CA TYR A 747 -7.37 30.13 -37.60
C TYR A 747 -5.98 30.06 -36.96
N VAL A 748 -5.79 29.07 -36.08
CA VAL A 748 -4.51 28.75 -35.45
C VAL A 748 -3.98 27.40 -35.93
N GLU A 749 -2.66 27.27 -36.04
CA GLU A 749 -1.98 25.98 -36.11
C GLU A 749 -1.12 25.77 -34.86
N LEU A 750 -1.34 24.66 -34.16
CA LEU A 750 -0.55 24.22 -33.02
C LEU A 750 0.41 23.12 -33.49
N GLU A 751 1.71 23.37 -33.35
CA GLU A 751 2.77 22.43 -33.68
C GLU A 751 3.48 21.94 -32.40
N VAL A 752 3.35 20.64 -32.10
CA VAL A 752 3.96 19.97 -30.94
C VAL A 752 4.94 18.91 -31.42
N ASN A 753 6.15 18.94 -30.88
CA ASN A 753 7.32 18.18 -31.31
C ASN A 753 8.02 17.58 -30.08
N THR A 754 7.40 16.55 -29.49
CA THR A 754 7.92 15.82 -28.33
C THR A 754 8.20 14.36 -28.70
N TYR A 755 9.06 13.70 -27.94
CA TYR A 755 9.35 12.28 -28.10
C TYR A 755 9.52 11.60 -26.73
N LEU A 756 9.21 10.31 -26.70
CA LEU A 756 9.36 9.46 -25.53
C LEU A 756 10.68 8.69 -25.61
N LYS A 757 11.32 8.51 -24.45
CA LYS A 757 12.59 7.82 -24.33
C LYS A 757 12.68 7.12 -22.98
N GLU A 758 13.12 5.87 -23.00
CA GLU A 758 13.55 5.17 -21.79
C GLU A 758 14.86 5.80 -21.29
N THR A 759 14.84 6.27 -20.05
CA THR A 759 15.95 7.01 -19.43
C THR A 759 16.32 6.36 -18.10
N PRO A 760 17.62 6.10 -17.86
CA PRO A 760 18.09 5.69 -16.54
C PRO A 760 18.03 6.87 -15.56
N ILE A 761 17.43 6.65 -14.40
CA ILE A 761 17.38 7.63 -13.30
C ILE A 761 18.04 7.05 -12.05
N TYR A 762 18.56 7.94 -11.20
CA TYR A 762 19.28 7.58 -9.97
C TYR A 762 18.78 8.38 -8.79
N ASN A 763 18.17 7.69 -7.82
CA ASN A 763 17.94 8.25 -6.50
C ASN A 763 19.21 8.09 -5.66
N VAL A 764 19.55 9.11 -4.88
CA VAL A 764 20.67 9.03 -3.93
C VAL A 764 20.08 8.78 -2.54
N ILE A 765 20.50 7.71 -1.89
CA ILE A 765 20.01 7.29 -0.57
C ILE A 765 21.16 7.31 0.44
N GLY A 766 21.07 8.19 1.43
CA GLY A 766 22.05 8.31 2.52
C GLY A 766 21.48 7.81 3.84
N VAL A 767 22.19 6.94 4.57
CA VAL A 767 21.70 6.30 5.79
C VAL A 767 22.58 6.61 7.00
N ILE A 768 21.94 7.00 8.10
CA ILE A 768 22.50 6.98 9.45
C ILE A 768 21.81 5.86 10.22
N THR A 769 22.53 4.80 10.55
CA THR A 769 21.97 3.65 11.29
C THR A 769 21.71 4.01 12.75
N GLY A 770 20.50 3.75 13.23
CA GLY A 770 20.10 3.94 14.62
C GLY A 770 20.78 2.96 15.58
N CYS A 771 20.91 3.34 16.85
CA CYS A 771 21.59 2.52 17.85
C CYS A 771 20.68 1.53 18.60
N THR A 772 19.38 1.79 18.68
CA THR A 772 18.46 0.97 19.51
C THR A 772 17.38 0.30 18.67
N GLU A 773 16.83 1.02 17.69
CA GLU A 773 15.81 0.55 16.75
C GLU A 773 16.33 0.77 15.32
N PRO A 774 17.43 0.10 14.90
CA PRO A 774 18.00 0.28 13.56
C PRO A 774 17.02 -0.10 12.44
N ASP A 775 16.01 -0.91 12.74
CA ASP A 775 14.92 -1.35 11.88
C ASP A 775 13.70 -0.41 11.89
N ARG A 776 13.85 0.81 12.42
CA ARG A 776 12.83 1.86 12.33
C ARG A 776 13.39 3.03 11.56
N TYR A 777 12.66 3.50 10.55
CA TYR A 777 13.13 4.51 9.61
C TYR A 777 12.37 5.81 9.76
N VAL A 778 13.08 6.89 10.05
CA VAL A 778 12.57 8.25 9.80
C VAL A 778 13.20 8.72 8.49
N LEU A 779 12.36 8.87 7.48
CA LEU A 779 12.80 9.24 6.15
C LEU A 779 12.64 10.74 5.96
N VAL A 780 13.58 11.36 5.27
CA VAL A 780 13.52 12.75 4.85
C VAL A 780 13.91 12.84 3.39
N GLY A 781 13.21 13.66 2.61
CA GLY A 781 13.48 13.71 1.18
C GLY A 781 13.08 14.98 0.47
N ASN A 782 13.59 15.07 -0.75
CA ASN A 782 13.44 16.17 -1.69
C ASN A 782 13.90 15.69 -3.09
N HIS A 783 13.21 16.07 -4.16
CA HIS A 783 13.69 15.82 -5.51
C HIS A 783 14.81 16.75 -5.94
N ARG A 784 15.52 16.38 -7.01
CA ARG A 784 16.73 17.08 -7.47
C ARG A 784 16.66 17.52 -8.92
N ASP A 785 15.80 16.88 -9.71
CA ASP A 785 15.49 17.34 -11.07
C ASP A 785 14.58 18.56 -11.03
N SER A 786 14.73 19.45 -12.00
CA SER A 786 13.91 20.65 -12.15
C SER A 786 13.66 20.91 -13.62
N TRP A 787 12.69 21.76 -13.98
CA TRP A 787 12.45 22.13 -15.38
C TRP A 787 13.57 22.89 -16.09
N THR A 788 14.30 23.72 -15.33
CA THR A 788 15.37 24.59 -15.86
C THR A 788 16.54 24.64 -14.88
N PHE A 789 16.78 25.75 -14.19
CA PHE A 789 17.77 25.87 -13.11
C PHE A 789 17.20 25.39 -11.78
N GLY A 790 15.93 25.70 -11.51
CA GLY A 790 15.20 25.15 -10.37
C GLY A 790 15.70 25.61 -9.00
N ALA A 791 16.06 26.88 -8.85
CA ALA A 791 16.67 27.35 -7.60
C ALA A 791 15.71 27.30 -6.40
N LEU A 792 14.44 27.62 -6.59
CA LEU A 792 13.40 27.33 -5.60
C LEU A 792 13.00 25.88 -5.72
N ASP A 793 12.55 25.49 -6.92
CA ASP A 793 11.98 24.19 -7.21
C ASP A 793 12.95 23.30 -8.00
N PRO A 794 13.59 22.31 -7.37
CA PRO A 794 13.51 21.91 -5.95
C PRO A 794 14.75 22.25 -5.13
N LEU A 795 15.73 22.91 -5.73
CA LEU A 795 17.10 22.89 -5.20
C LEU A 795 17.23 23.66 -3.89
N SER A 796 16.27 24.52 -3.54
CA SER A 796 16.20 25.15 -2.23
C SER A 796 16.03 24.10 -1.12
N GLY A 797 15.17 23.10 -1.33
CA GLY A 797 15.03 21.93 -0.46
C GLY A 797 16.27 21.04 -0.52
N THR A 798 16.86 20.82 -1.70
CA THR A 798 18.09 19.99 -1.80
C THR A 798 19.24 20.61 -1.02
N ALA A 799 19.42 21.93 -1.14
CA ALA A 799 20.45 22.68 -0.43
C ALA A 799 20.22 22.65 1.10
N ALA A 800 18.98 22.79 1.54
CA ALA A 800 18.59 22.64 2.94
C ALA A 800 18.88 21.21 3.45
N MET A 801 18.59 20.17 2.66
CA MET A 801 18.83 18.77 3.01
C MET A 801 20.34 18.43 3.10
N LEU A 802 21.17 18.98 2.21
CA LEU A 802 22.63 18.84 2.30
C LEU A 802 23.20 19.50 3.57
N GLU A 803 22.63 20.62 4.00
CA GLU A 803 22.99 21.27 5.25
C GLU A 803 22.49 20.49 6.47
N LEU A 804 21.25 19.99 6.42
CA LEU A 804 20.64 19.15 7.45
C LEU A 804 21.47 17.89 7.73
N SER A 805 21.79 17.13 6.69
CA SER A 805 22.64 15.92 6.80
C SER A 805 24.01 16.24 7.39
N GLY A 806 24.63 17.35 6.97
CA GLY A 806 25.88 17.85 7.54
C GLY A 806 25.75 18.19 9.03
N ALA A 807 24.68 18.88 9.43
CA ALA A 807 24.40 19.22 10.82
C ALA A 807 24.25 17.97 11.71
N PHE A 808 23.48 16.97 11.25
CA PHE A 808 23.32 15.71 11.97
C PHE A 808 24.66 14.98 12.14
N MET A 809 25.45 14.86 11.07
CA MET A 809 26.76 14.21 11.16
C MET A 809 27.74 14.97 12.05
N ASN A 810 27.67 16.29 12.07
CA ASN A 810 28.48 17.12 12.97
C ASN A 810 28.07 16.91 14.42
N THR A 811 26.78 16.96 14.74
CA THR A 811 26.27 16.74 16.10
C THR A 811 26.55 15.31 16.59
N ILE A 812 26.40 14.30 15.74
CA ILE A 812 26.78 12.91 16.05
C ILE A 812 28.25 12.83 16.49
N ARG A 813 29.15 13.54 15.80
CA ARG A 813 30.58 13.54 16.13
C ARG A 813 30.90 14.37 17.36
N SER A 814 30.31 15.57 17.50
CA SER A 814 30.64 16.50 18.59
C SER A 814 30.05 16.05 19.93
N GLU A 815 28.78 15.65 19.92
CA GLU A 815 28.05 15.22 21.13
C GLU A 815 28.24 13.72 21.41
N LYS A 816 28.87 12.98 20.49
CA LYS A 816 28.91 11.50 20.50
C LYS A 816 27.51 10.90 20.55
N TRP A 817 26.56 11.59 19.92
CA TRP A 817 25.17 11.19 19.84
C TRP A 817 25.00 10.09 18.78
N CYS A 818 24.07 9.18 19.04
CA CYS A 818 23.57 8.23 18.06
C CYS A 818 22.04 8.23 18.12
N PRO A 819 21.33 8.47 17.01
CA PRO A 819 19.87 8.46 17.02
C PRO A 819 19.35 7.07 17.41
N ARG A 820 18.23 7.03 18.13
CA ARG A 820 17.58 5.77 18.51
C ARG A 820 17.21 4.94 17.27
N ARG A 821 16.61 5.59 16.27
CA ARG A 821 16.11 5.02 15.01
C ARG A 821 17.02 5.39 13.84
N SER A 822 16.96 4.61 12.78
CA SER A 822 17.70 4.92 11.55
C SER A 822 17.08 6.12 10.83
N ILE A 823 17.93 6.98 10.31
CA ILE A 823 17.55 8.13 9.48
C ILE A 823 17.94 7.84 8.04
N ILE A 824 17.02 8.06 7.11
CA ILE A 824 17.24 7.87 5.68
C ILE A 824 17.01 9.19 4.95
N PHE A 825 18.07 9.74 4.36
CA PHE A 825 18.03 10.89 3.47
C PHE A 825 17.82 10.41 2.04
N CYS A 826 16.85 11.02 1.35
CA CYS A 826 16.43 10.60 0.03
C CYS A 826 16.46 11.77 -0.95
N SER A 827 17.32 11.70 -1.96
CA SER A 827 17.34 12.68 -3.07
C SER A 827 16.77 12.05 -4.32
N TRP A 828 15.52 12.40 -4.62
CA TRP A 828 14.73 11.79 -5.69
C TRP A 828 15.07 12.36 -7.06
N ALA A 829 14.85 11.54 -8.10
CA ALA A 829 15.00 11.92 -9.50
C ALA A 829 13.68 11.77 -10.25
N ALA A 830 13.50 12.55 -11.31
CA ALA A 830 12.33 12.52 -12.20
C ALA A 830 10.99 12.78 -11.48
N GLU A 831 10.97 13.60 -10.43
CA GLU A 831 9.73 14.07 -9.81
C GLU A 831 8.89 14.86 -10.81
N GLU A 832 9.53 15.71 -11.62
CA GLU A 832 8.85 16.66 -12.51
C GLU A 832 8.08 15.96 -13.64
N TRP A 833 8.41 14.69 -13.90
CA TRP A 833 7.74 13.82 -14.87
C TRP A 833 6.58 13.03 -14.26
N GLY A 834 6.27 13.21 -12.97
CA GLY A 834 5.16 12.58 -12.26
C GLY A 834 5.60 11.71 -11.09
N LEU A 835 6.39 12.27 -10.17
CA LEU A 835 6.85 11.62 -8.93
C LEU A 835 7.59 10.30 -9.18
N ILE A 836 8.30 10.17 -10.31
CA ILE A 836 8.75 8.87 -10.79
C ILE A 836 9.73 8.25 -9.79
N GLY A 837 10.85 8.90 -9.48
CA GLY A 837 11.89 8.28 -8.66
C GLY A 837 11.43 7.89 -7.25
N SER A 838 10.64 8.72 -6.57
CA SER A 838 10.10 8.38 -5.24
C SER A 838 9.08 7.25 -5.32
N THR A 839 8.20 7.25 -6.33
CA THR A 839 7.21 6.19 -6.54
C THR A 839 7.88 4.85 -6.79
N GLU A 840 8.84 4.77 -7.72
CA GLU A 840 9.58 3.53 -8.01
C GLU A 840 10.28 2.98 -6.75
N TRP A 841 10.85 3.86 -5.93
CA TRP A 841 11.52 3.45 -4.71
C TRP A 841 10.57 2.98 -3.62
N VAL A 842 9.41 3.61 -3.48
CA VAL A 842 8.36 3.14 -2.57
C VAL A 842 7.82 1.79 -3.04
N GLU A 843 7.57 1.61 -4.34
CA GLU A 843 7.10 0.33 -4.89
C GLU A 843 8.12 -0.80 -4.68
N GLU A 844 9.42 -0.54 -4.87
CA GLU A 844 10.48 -1.51 -4.59
C GLU A 844 10.57 -1.88 -3.10
N ASN A 845 10.38 -0.90 -2.22
CA ASN A 845 10.60 -1.06 -0.78
C ASN A 845 9.30 -1.19 0.04
N VAL A 846 8.14 -1.32 -0.61
CA VAL A 846 6.82 -1.21 0.04
C VAL A 846 6.69 -2.17 1.23
N LYS A 847 7.25 -3.38 1.13
CA LYS A 847 7.19 -4.39 2.21
C LYS A 847 8.02 -4.05 3.44
N LEU A 848 9.14 -3.35 3.26
CA LEU A 848 9.92 -2.80 4.38
C LEU A 848 9.23 -1.57 4.94
N LEU A 849 8.78 -0.67 4.06
CA LEU A 849 8.11 0.57 4.45
C LEU A 849 6.82 0.30 5.23
N GLU A 850 6.05 -0.73 4.88
CA GLU A 850 4.84 -1.19 5.58
C GLU A 850 5.10 -1.53 7.07
N THR A 851 6.30 -1.99 7.42
CA THR A 851 6.62 -2.50 8.76
C THR A 851 7.64 -1.69 9.54
N GLU A 852 8.47 -0.88 8.87
CA GLU A 852 9.67 -0.26 9.46
C GLU A 852 9.64 1.28 9.40
N ALA A 853 8.92 1.89 8.45
CA ALA A 853 8.89 3.34 8.32
C ALA A 853 8.00 4.02 9.37
N VAL A 854 8.59 4.97 10.10
CA VAL A 854 7.93 5.79 11.13
C VAL A 854 7.20 6.96 10.50
N ALA A 855 7.89 7.73 9.67
CA ALA A 855 7.35 8.90 8.97
C ALA A 855 8.25 9.26 7.78
N TYR A 856 7.69 9.99 6.81
CA TYR A 856 8.42 10.64 5.72
C TYR A 856 8.22 12.16 5.80
N ILE A 857 9.32 12.91 5.88
CA ILE A 857 9.33 14.37 5.99
C ILE A 857 9.83 14.96 4.66
N ASN A 858 8.93 15.57 3.92
CA ASN A 858 9.21 16.22 2.64
C ASN A 858 9.51 17.70 2.83
N VAL A 859 10.56 18.18 2.17
CA VAL A 859 10.75 19.60 1.89
C VAL A 859 11.15 19.71 0.44
N ASP A 860 10.17 19.95 -0.40
CA ASP A 860 10.37 20.21 -1.83
C ASP A 860 10.99 21.60 -2.02
N ILE A 861 10.14 22.62 -1.94
CA ILE A 861 10.55 24.02 -2.01
C ILE A 861 10.68 24.55 -0.59
N ALA A 862 11.90 24.87 -0.14
CA ALA A 862 12.10 25.40 1.20
C ALA A 862 11.44 26.78 1.39
N VAL A 863 11.49 27.65 0.38
CA VAL A 863 10.98 29.03 0.50
C VAL A 863 10.28 29.46 -0.79
N LYS A 864 8.95 29.39 -0.80
CA LYS A 864 8.08 29.95 -1.86
C LYS A 864 7.85 31.45 -1.67
N GLY A 865 7.82 31.88 -0.41
CA GLY A 865 7.68 33.27 0.02
C GLY A 865 8.24 33.45 1.42
N ASN A 866 8.21 34.67 1.95
CA ASN A 866 8.78 35.01 3.27
C ASN A 866 7.73 35.56 4.24
N TYR A 867 6.47 35.17 4.07
CA TYR A 867 5.36 35.64 4.89
C TYR A 867 5.24 34.83 6.18
N THR A 868 5.04 33.51 6.07
CA THR A 868 4.91 32.62 7.24
C THR A 868 5.20 31.16 6.88
N PHE A 869 5.43 30.31 7.88
CA PHE A 869 5.58 28.86 7.69
C PHE A 869 4.22 28.21 7.36
N GLN A 870 4.22 27.14 6.58
CA GLN A 870 3.05 26.30 6.34
C GLN A 870 3.47 24.82 6.28
N ALA A 871 2.60 23.96 6.79
CA ALA A 871 2.70 22.50 6.63
C ALA A 871 1.42 21.90 6.04
N ALA A 872 1.58 20.81 5.29
CA ALA A 872 0.53 19.88 4.93
C ALA A 872 0.90 18.49 5.47
N ALA A 873 0.15 17.94 6.42
CA ALA A 873 0.55 16.72 7.14
C ALA A 873 -0.65 15.87 7.55
N VAL A 874 -0.40 14.57 7.81
CA VAL A 874 -1.40 13.71 8.45
C VAL A 874 -1.61 14.11 9.92
N PRO A 875 -2.80 13.87 10.52
CA PRO A 875 -3.09 14.26 11.92
C PRO A 875 -2.09 13.73 12.95
N LEU A 876 -1.48 12.57 12.71
CA LEU A 876 -0.47 11.97 13.58
C LEU A 876 0.78 12.86 13.79
N LEU A 877 1.04 13.83 12.92
CA LEU A 877 2.22 14.69 12.97
C LEU A 877 1.95 16.09 13.52
N TYR A 878 0.70 16.47 13.80
CA TYR A 878 0.34 17.85 14.15
C TYR A 878 1.13 18.42 15.33
N SER A 879 1.22 17.69 16.44
CA SER A 879 1.99 18.14 17.60
C SER A 879 3.48 18.23 17.31
N THR A 880 4.01 17.29 16.51
CA THR A 880 5.42 17.29 16.11
C THR A 880 5.76 18.54 15.30
N VAL A 881 4.87 18.99 14.42
CA VAL A 881 5.01 20.24 13.66
C VAL A 881 5.00 21.44 14.60
N TRP A 882 3.97 21.57 15.42
CA TRP A 882 3.84 22.73 16.31
C TRP A 882 5.00 22.83 17.29
N ASP A 883 5.43 21.72 17.88
CA ASP A 883 6.54 21.72 18.82
C ASP A 883 7.88 22.06 18.15
N ALA A 884 8.13 21.57 16.92
CA ALA A 884 9.29 21.98 16.15
C ALA A 884 9.28 23.47 15.83
N THR A 885 8.13 24.04 15.44
CA THR A 885 8.03 25.50 15.17
C THR A 885 8.17 26.37 16.42
N LYS A 886 7.80 25.88 17.62
CA LYS A 886 8.05 26.57 18.89
C LYS A 886 9.53 26.57 19.26
N ALA A 887 10.28 25.55 18.82
CA ALA A 887 11.70 25.41 19.13
C ALA A 887 12.62 26.29 18.26
N VAL A 888 12.07 26.94 17.21
CA VAL A 888 12.85 27.74 16.25
C VAL A 888 12.47 29.22 16.36
N ALA A 889 13.49 30.08 16.40
CA ALA A 889 13.31 31.53 16.44
C ALA A 889 12.72 32.06 15.13
N ASN A 890 11.85 33.07 15.23
CA ASN A 890 11.28 33.72 14.05
C ASN A 890 12.36 34.45 13.24
N PRO A 891 12.57 34.14 11.94
CA PRO A 891 13.55 34.84 11.11
C PRO A 891 13.16 36.28 10.73
N ASN A 892 11.89 36.67 10.95
CA ASN A 892 11.39 38.00 10.60
C ASN A 892 11.60 39.01 11.74
N GLU A 893 12.66 39.81 11.64
CA GLU A 893 13.02 40.84 12.64
C GLU A 893 11.89 41.83 12.95
N LYS A 894 11.02 42.14 11.97
CA LYS A 894 9.89 43.07 12.18
C LYS A 894 8.79 42.47 13.06
N GLU A 895 8.62 41.16 13.00
CA GLU A 895 7.66 40.42 13.81
C GLU A 895 8.19 40.11 15.20
N VAL A 896 9.50 39.85 15.32
CA VAL A 896 10.16 39.70 16.63
C VAL A 896 9.97 40.95 17.49
N ILE A 897 10.00 42.15 16.89
CA ILE A 897 9.71 43.42 17.60
C ILE A 897 8.25 43.49 18.12
N LYS A 898 7.33 42.75 17.49
CA LYS A 898 5.92 42.61 17.90
C LYS A 898 5.70 41.47 18.91
N ASP A 899 6.77 40.92 19.47
CA ASP A 899 6.79 39.79 20.41
C ASP A 899 6.47 38.41 19.79
N TYR A 900 6.49 38.27 18.47
CA TYR A 900 6.44 36.96 17.79
C TYR A 900 7.85 36.34 17.75
N LYS A 901 8.25 35.73 18.86
CA LYS A 901 9.63 35.26 19.10
C LYS A 901 9.98 33.99 18.33
N THR A 902 8.99 33.12 18.12
CA THR A 902 9.17 31.81 17.50
C THR A 902 8.47 31.73 16.14
N VAL A 903 8.84 30.73 15.33
CA VAL A 903 8.12 30.47 14.07
C VAL A 903 6.66 30.12 14.36
N PHE A 904 6.38 29.43 15.47
CA PHE A 904 5.01 29.13 15.91
C PHE A 904 4.16 30.40 16.13
N ASP A 905 4.72 31.45 16.75
CA ASP A 905 3.98 32.69 17.02
C ASP A 905 3.54 33.38 15.72
N SER A 906 4.46 33.47 14.74
CA SER A 906 4.18 34.00 13.40
C SER A 906 3.18 33.13 12.63
N TYR A 907 3.33 31.80 12.74
CA TYR A 907 2.44 30.86 12.09
C TYR A 907 1.01 30.96 12.63
N LEU A 908 0.85 31.03 13.95
CA LEU A 908 -0.45 31.15 14.60
C LEU A 908 -1.14 32.46 14.23
N GLU A 909 -0.41 33.58 14.21
CA GLU A 909 -0.96 34.88 13.84
C GLU A 909 -1.50 34.89 12.41
N HIS A 910 -0.69 34.40 11.46
CA HIS A 910 -1.02 34.52 10.04
C HIS A 910 -1.93 33.40 9.53
N ARG A 911 -1.92 32.22 10.17
CA ARG A 911 -2.66 31.02 9.76
C ARG A 911 -3.30 30.31 10.96
N PRO A 912 -4.20 30.95 11.72
CA PRO A 912 -4.90 30.27 12.81
C PRO A 912 -5.82 29.16 12.25
N SER A 913 -5.96 28.07 12.99
CA SER A 913 -6.85 26.97 12.61
C SER A 913 -8.29 27.47 12.45
N LYS A 914 -8.96 26.97 11.40
CA LYS A 914 -10.37 27.27 11.12
C LYS A 914 -11.33 26.51 12.04
N SER A 915 -10.85 25.50 12.77
CA SER A 915 -11.63 24.74 13.73
C SER A 915 -11.92 25.59 14.97
N PHE A 916 -13.20 25.78 15.31
CA PHE A 916 -13.63 26.61 16.45
C PHE A 916 -12.95 26.22 17.77
N ASN A 917 -12.71 24.93 17.99
CA ASN A 917 -12.07 24.45 19.21
C ASN A 917 -10.54 24.67 19.24
N TRP A 918 -9.90 24.98 18.11
CA TRP A 918 -8.44 24.98 17.94
C TRP A 918 -7.88 26.29 17.39
N THR A 919 -8.61 27.40 17.49
CA THR A 919 -8.14 28.72 17.03
C THR A 919 -6.84 29.20 17.70
N HIS A 920 -6.44 28.57 18.81
CA HIS A 920 -5.17 28.77 19.51
C HIS A 920 -3.99 27.97 18.91
N LEU A 921 -4.22 27.23 17.84
CA LEU A 921 -3.24 26.42 17.12
C LEU A 921 -3.21 26.85 15.64
N PRO A 922 -2.04 26.83 14.99
CA PRO A 922 -1.95 27.08 13.55
C PRO A 922 -2.63 26.00 12.70
N ASP A 923 -3.13 26.39 11.53
CA ASP A 923 -3.80 25.53 10.55
C ASP A 923 -2.80 24.68 9.77
N ILE A 924 -2.95 23.35 9.83
CA ILE A 924 -2.19 22.39 9.03
C ILE A 924 -3.07 21.91 7.88
N LYS A 925 -2.58 22.04 6.65
CA LYS A 925 -3.31 21.64 5.43
C LYS A 925 -3.35 20.11 5.31
N ASN A 926 -4.31 19.58 4.55
CA ASN A 926 -4.28 18.17 4.15
C ASN A 926 -3.16 17.93 3.15
N PRO A 927 -2.40 16.82 3.24
CA PRO A 927 -1.41 16.47 2.22
C PRO A 927 -2.12 16.18 0.88
N GLY A 928 -1.91 17.05 -0.11
CA GLY A 928 -2.30 16.85 -1.51
C GLY A 928 -1.21 16.17 -2.32
N SER A 929 -1.43 15.95 -3.63
CA SER A 929 -0.35 15.46 -4.51
C SER A 929 0.61 16.59 -4.89
N GLY A 930 1.50 16.31 -5.83
CA GLY A 930 2.42 17.29 -6.39
C GLY A 930 3.76 17.38 -5.66
N SER A 931 4.13 16.36 -4.87
CA SER A 931 5.52 16.12 -4.46
C SER A 931 5.69 14.68 -3.92
N ASP A 932 6.92 14.32 -3.58
CA ASP A 932 7.38 12.95 -3.32
C ASP A 932 6.79 12.27 -2.07
N HIS A 933 6.07 12.99 -1.20
CA HIS A 933 5.36 12.38 -0.07
C HIS A 933 4.16 11.52 -0.48
N MET A 934 3.61 11.75 -1.68
CA MET A 934 2.39 11.08 -2.12
C MET A 934 2.50 9.55 -2.17
N PRO A 935 3.52 8.93 -2.81
CA PRO A 935 3.65 7.46 -2.82
C PRO A 935 3.81 6.87 -1.41
N PHE A 936 4.50 7.55 -0.50
CA PHE A 936 4.63 7.09 0.90
C PHE A 936 3.27 6.95 1.59
N LEU A 937 2.40 7.95 1.44
CA LEU A 937 1.04 7.92 2.00
C LEU A 937 0.14 6.92 1.26
N GLN A 938 0.12 6.98 -0.07
CA GLN A 938 -0.89 6.28 -0.87
C GLN A 938 -0.59 4.82 -1.15
N ILE A 939 0.69 4.42 -1.19
CA ILE A 939 1.09 3.05 -1.49
C ILE A 939 1.41 2.29 -0.21
N SER A 940 2.12 2.93 0.73
CA SER A 940 2.64 2.28 1.95
C SER A 940 2.00 2.75 3.26
N GLY A 941 1.18 3.81 3.26
CA GLY A 941 0.50 4.31 4.47
C GLY A 941 1.45 4.83 5.54
N VAL A 942 2.61 5.37 5.12
CA VAL A 942 3.56 6.01 6.03
C VAL A 942 3.03 7.41 6.37
N PRO A 943 3.05 7.83 7.65
CA PRO A 943 2.73 9.20 8.03
C PRO A 943 3.61 10.21 7.30
N VAL A 944 3.01 11.20 6.62
CA VAL A 944 3.74 12.17 5.81
C VAL A 944 3.49 13.62 6.20
N ILE A 945 4.47 14.45 5.87
CA ILE A 945 4.38 15.91 5.89
C ILE A 945 5.12 16.49 4.69
N ASP A 946 4.58 17.57 4.13
CA ASP A 946 5.29 18.54 3.29
C ASP A 946 5.27 19.92 3.96
N MET A 947 6.41 20.61 4.00
CA MET A 947 6.52 21.90 4.71
C MET A 947 7.43 22.89 4.01
N TYR A 948 7.08 24.18 4.13
CA TYR A 948 7.74 25.26 3.42
C TYR A 948 7.46 26.62 4.05
N TYR A 949 8.27 27.62 3.74
CA TYR A 949 7.90 29.02 3.95
C TYR A 949 7.05 29.52 2.77
N ASP A 950 5.88 30.05 3.09
CA ASP A 950 4.84 30.43 2.15
C ASP A 950 4.78 31.96 1.95
N CYS A 951 4.06 32.39 0.93
CA CYS A 951 3.74 33.80 0.71
C CYS A 951 2.38 34.18 1.34
N ASP A 952 2.07 35.47 1.26
CA ASP A 952 0.77 35.99 1.63
C ASP A 952 -0.28 35.64 0.56
N GLU A 953 -1.21 34.75 0.91
CA GLU A 953 -2.32 34.31 0.05
C GLU A 953 -3.52 35.28 0.07
N SER A 954 -3.44 36.43 0.76
CA SER A 954 -4.50 37.45 0.72
C SER A 954 -4.64 38.13 -0.65
N SER A 955 -3.58 38.06 -1.46
CA SER A 955 -3.58 38.53 -2.84
C SER A 955 -4.15 37.49 -3.79
N HIS A 956 -4.79 37.95 -4.87
CA HIS A 956 -5.20 37.09 -5.99
C HIS A 956 -4.01 36.55 -6.80
N ILE A 957 -2.83 37.18 -6.66
CA ILE A 957 -1.60 36.79 -7.35
C ILE A 957 -1.08 35.48 -6.75
N LYS A 958 -0.68 34.56 -7.62
CA LYS A 958 -0.15 33.27 -7.23
C LYS A 958 1.13 33.39 -6.44
N CYS A 959 1.25 32.51 -5.43
CA CYS A 959 2.50 32.27 -4.76
C CYS A 959 3.55 31.81 -5.76
N TYR A 960 4.75 32.37 -5.68
CA TYR A 960 5.86 32.02 -6.56
C TYR A 960 5.52 32.10 -8.07
N PRO A 961 5.31 33.32 -8.64
CA PRO A 961 4.90 33.48 -10.04
C PRO A 961 5.86 32.95 -11.11
N LEU A 962 7.14 32.72 -10.77
CA LEU A 962 8.19 32.29 -11.70
C LEU A 962 8.34 30.75 -11.78
N TYR A 963 7.45 30.02 -11.14
CA TYR A 963 7.39 28.56 -11.11
C TYR A 963 7.52 27.90 -12.50
N HIS A 964 8.41 26.90 -12.61
CA HIS A 964 8.71 26.12 -13.82
C HIS A 964 9.14 26.94 -15.06
N THR A 965 9.60 28.17 -14.85
CA THR A 965 10.14 29.03 -15.92
C THR A 965 11.65 29.00 -15.92
N MET A 966 12.28 29.59 -16.93
CA MET A 966 13.74 29.81 -16.90
C MET A 966 14.21 30.79 -15.79
N TYR A 967 13.27 31.55 -15.20
CA TYR A 967 13.58 32.64 -14.27
C TYR A 967 13.71 32.17 -12.81
N ASP A 968 13.42 30.89 -12.54
CA ASP A 968 13.70 30.24 -11.26
C ASP A 968 15.21 30.04 -11.08
N THR A 969 15.88 31.10 -10.62
CA THR A 969 17.34 31.18 -10.58
C THR A 969 17.84 31.53 -9.19
N PHE A 970 19.13 31.28 -8.93
CA PHE A 970 19.76 31.66 -7.66
C PHE A 970 19.53 33.14 -7.27
N ASN A 971 19.47 34.03 -8.26
CA ASN A 971 19.23 35.45 -8.05
C ASN A 971 17.83 35.74 -7.49
N LEU A 972 16.82 34.98 -7.90
CA LEU A 972 15.45 35.11 -7.38
C LEU A 972 15.41 34.92 -5.86
N ILE A 973 16.04 33.86 -5.36
CA ILE A 973 16.07 33.59 -3.93
C ILE A 973 17.02 34.53 -3.19
N SER A 974 18.26 34.69 -3.67
CA SER A 974 19.30 35.43 -2.93
C SER A 974 18.97 36.92 -2.80
N ASN A 975 18.27 37.50 -3.78
CA ASN A 975 18.05 38.94 -3.87
C ASN A 975 16.60 39.38 -3.73
N LEU A 976 15.60 38.51 -3.91
CA LEU A 976 14.19 38.91 -3.86
C LEU A 976 13.38 38.15 -2.81
N THR A 977 13.60 36.84 -2.65
CA THR A 977 12.75 35.99 -1.81
C THR A 977 13.31 35.81 -0.39
N ASP A 978 14.58 35.39 -0.25
CA ASP A 978 15.21 35.07 1.04
C ASP A 978 16.65 35.63 1.13
N LYS A 979 16.74 36.95 1.30
CA LYS A 979 18.03 37.65 1.44
C LYS A 979 18.79 37.14 2.66
N GLY A 980 19.95 36.53 2.41
CA GLY A 980 20.81 35.95 3.46
C GLY A 980 20.37 34.56 3.94
N PHE A 981 19.41 33.93 3.25
CA PHE A 981 18.95 32.56 3.50
C PHE A 981 18.41 32.35 4.93
N LYS A 982 17.78 33.37 5.50
CA LYS A 982 17.28 33.37 6.88
C LYS A 982 16.08 32.44 7.04
N TYR A 983 15.14 32.48 6.09
CA TYR A 983 13.95 31.64 6.10
C TYR A 983 14.29 30.19 5.75
N SER A 984 15.21 29.98 4.80
CA SER A 984 15.77 28.67 4.47
C SER A 984 16.43 28.01 5.69
N LYS A 985 17.21 28.79 6.46
CA LYS A 985 17.79 28.33 7.73
C LYS A 985 16.72 27.97 8.75
N ALA A 986 15.73 28.83 8.97
CA ALA A 986 14.65 28.58 9.92
C ALA A 986 13.88 27.29 9.56
N LEU A 987 13.55 27.08 8.27
CA LEU A 987 12.92 25.83 7.84
C LEU A 987 13.83 24.62 8.05
N THR A 988 15.12 24.73 7.73
CA THR A 988 16.09 23.64 7.95
C THR A 988 16.20 23.28 9.44
N GLN A 989 16.08 24.26 10.34
CA GLN A 989 16.04 24.06 11.78
C GLN A 989 14.76 23.34 12.24
N ILE A 990 13.60 23.71 11.68
CA ILE A 990 12.34 22.99 11.93
C ILE A 990 12.46 21.54 11.45
N TRP A 991 13.02 21.34 10.26
CA TRP A 991 13.27 20.00 9.69
C TRP A 991 14.18 19.17 10.59
N ALA A 992 15.24 19.79 11.11
CA ALA A 992 16.15 19.13 12.06
C ALA A 992 15.47 18.75 13.36
N GLU A 993 14.62 19.62 13.93
CA GLU A 993 13.94 19.32 15.18
C GLU A 993 12.90 18.22 15.03
N MET A 994 12.11 18.25 13.94
CA MET A 994 11.18 17.16 13.64
C MET A 994 11.90 15.83 13.44
N LEU A 995 12.96 15.83 12.62
CA LEU A 995 13.76 14.64 12.36
C LEU A 995 14.38 14.08 13.65
N ARG A 996 14.97 14.94 14.49
CA ARG A 996 15.52 14.56 15.79
C ARG A 996 14.44 13.99 16.71
N SER A 997 13.29 14.66 16.83
CA SER A 997 12.19 14.23 17.69
C SER A 997 11.67 12.84 17.29
N LEU A 998 11.44 12.59 16.00
CA LEU A 998 10.94 11.31 15.49
C LEU A 998 12.00 10.20 15.59
N SER A 999 13.27 10.53 15.35
CA SER A 999 14.35 9.54 15.32
C SER A 999 14.91 9.19 16.69
N ASP A 1000 14.82 10.08 17.67
CA ASP A 1000 15.53 9.95 18.95
C ASP A 1000 14.60 9.73 20.16
N SER A 1001 13.35 10.20 20.10
CA SER A 1001 12.42 10.06 21.23
C SER A 1001 12.13 8.58 21.52
N PRO A 1002 12.24 8.11 22.78
CA PRO A 1002 11.91 6.73 23.15
C PRO A 1002 10.49 6.36 22.72
N LEU A 1003 9.51 7.16 23.14
CA LEU A 1003 8.14 7.07 22.67
C LEU A 1003 7.93 8.06 21.52
N LEU A 1004 7.32 7.60 20.43
CA LEU A 1004 7.06 8.45 19.27
C LEU A 1004 6.16 9.64 19.65
N PRO A 1005 6.45 10.86 19.15
CA PRO A 1005 5.66 12.05 19.47
C PRO A 1005 4.20 11.99 18.97
N PHE A 1006 3.84 10.96 18.19
CA PHE A 1006 2.47 10.62 17.81
C PHE A 1006 1.52 10.55 19.02
N ARG A 1007 2.02 10.14 20.19
CA ARG A 1007 1.23 10.05 21.43
C ARG A 1007 0.49 11.36 21.77
N ASP A 1008 1.08 12.50 21.43
CA ASP A 1008 0.53 13.83 21.71
C ASP A 1008 -0.41 14.31 20.60
N SER A 1009 -0.53 13.56 19.50
CA SER A 1009 -1.34 13.90 18.32
C SER A 1009 -2.55 12.98 18.08
N LEU A 1010 -2.65 11.84 18.78
CA LEU A 1010 -3.70 10.84 18.55
C LEU A 1010 -5.13 11.42 18.58
N GLN A 1011 -5.41 12.34 19.51
CA GLN A 1011 -6.72 12.96 19.68
C GLN A 1011 -7.15 13.86 18.51
N TYR A 1012 -6.22 14.30 17.66
CA TYR A 1012 -6.57 15.13 16.50
C TYR A 1012 -7.19 14.31 15.37
N TYR A 1013 -6.95 13.00 15.33
CA TYR A 1013 -7.43 12.12 14.26
C TYR A 1013 -8.97 11.98 14.25
N PRO A 1014 -9.65 11.65 15.37
CA PRO A 1014 -11.11 11.60 15.39
C PRO A 1014 -11.76 12.95 15.07
N HIS A 1015 -11.21 14.05 15.60
CA HIS A 1015 -11.72 15.40 15.29
C HIS A 1015 -11.57 15.74 13.80
N PHE A 1016 -10.43 15.41 13.20
CA PHE A 1016 -10.23 15.56 11.77
C PHE A 1016 -11.29 14.77 10.97
N LEU A 1017 -11.58 13.53 11.36
CA LEU A 1017 -12.62 12.73 10.72
C LEU A 1017 -14.02 13.35 10.90
N TYR A 1018 -14.34 13.91 12.06
CA TYR A 1018 -15.62 14.60 12.27
C TYR A 1018 -15.78 15.83 11.36
N LEU A 1019 -14.73 16.65 11.24
CA LEU A 1019 -14.75 17.81 10.33
C LEU A 1019 -14.94 17.38 8.88
N ALA A 1020 -14.29 16.29 8.48
CA ALA A 1020 -14.43 15.71 7.15
C ALA A 1020 -15.84 15.14 6.87
N LEU A 1021 -16.67 14.91 7.90
CA LEU A 1021 -18.01 14.35 7.79
C LEU A 1021 -19.15 15.36 7.85
N ASP A 1022 -18.90 16.58 8.30
CA ASP A 1022 -19.97 17.52 8.69
C ASP A 1022 -20.99 17.75 7.54
N ASP A 1023 -20.53 17.65 6.30
CA ASP A 1023 -21.35 17.81 5.09
C ASP A 1023 -22.18 16.57 4.69
N LEU A 1024 -21.82 15.35 5.13
CA LEU A 1024 -22.37 14.09 4.59
C LEU A 1024 -23.51 13.46 5.43
N LYS A 1025 -23.66 13.84 6.71
CA LYS A 1025 -24.71 13.35 7.64
C LYS A 1025 -24.99 11.83 7.59
N ASN A 1026 -23.94 11.00 7.57
CA ASN A 1026 -24.05 9.54 7.53
C ASN A 1026 -23.93 8.90 8.93
N ASN A 1027 -24.99 8.26 9.42
CA ASN A 1027 -25.04 7.69 10.78
C ASN A 1027 -24.01 6.58 11.01
N PHE A 1028 -23.76 5.69 10.04
CA PHE A 1028 -22.82 4.58 10.21
C PHE A 1028 -21.37 5.05 10.33
N MET A 1029 -21.01 6.06 9.53
CA MET A 1029 -19.69 6.67 9.63
C MET A 1029 -19.54 7.46 10.93
N PHE A 1030 -20.58 8.18 11.35
CA PHE A 1030 -20.58 8.86 12.65
C PHE A 1030 -20.41 7.89 13.82
N GLU A 1031 -21.14 6.77 13.84
CA GLU A 1031 -20.97 5.70 14.83
C GLU A 1031 -19.55 5.14 14.82
N ALA A 1032 -19.00 4.83 13.64
CA ALA A 1032 -17.64 4.31 13.51
C ALA A 1032 -16.57 5.29 14.03
N ILE A 1033 -16.73 6.59 13.80
CA ILE A 1033 -15.81 7.62 14.32
C ILE A 1033 -15.93 7.75 15.84
N ASN A 1034 -17.14 7.73 16.42
CA ASN A 1034 -17.30 7.75 17.89
C ASN A 1034 -16.62 6.55 18.57
N ASP A 1035 -16.76 5.39 17.94
CA ASP A 1035 -16.12 4.16 18.36
C ASP A 1035 -14.59 4.24 18.27
N PHE A 1036 -14.08 4.85 17.20
CA PHE A 1036 -12.66 5.13 17.01
C PHE A 1036 -12.13 6.14 18.03
N ASP A 1037 -12.84 7.24 18.27
CA ASP A 1037 -12.53 8.24 19.29
C ASP A 1037 -12.44 7.63 20.69
N SER A 1038 -13.39 6.75 21.02
CA SER A 1038 -13.37 6.00 22.27
C SER A 1038 -12.12 5.12 22.41
N ALA A 1039 -11.68 4.49 21.32
CA ALA A 1039 -10.46 3.68 21.29
C ALA A 1039 -9.19 4.53 21.40
N VAL A 1040 -9.13 5.68 20.72
CA VAL A 1040 -8.07 6.67 20.86
C VAL A 1040 -7.95 7.12 22.32
N ASN A 1041 -9.06 7.54 22.93
CA ASN A 1041 -9.09 7.98 24.33
C ASN A 1041 -8.64 6.87 25.30
N TRP A 1042 -9.02 5.62 25.03
CA TRP A 1042 -8.58 4.48 25.83
C TRP A 1042 -7.08 4.22 25.66
N PHE A 1043 -6.57 4.18 24.43
CA PHE A 1043 -5.16 3.91 24.14
C PHE A 1043 -4.25 5.02 24.68
N SER A 1044 -4.64 6.29 24.54
CA SER A 1044 -3.94 7.43 25.14
C SER A 1044 -3.87 7.35 26.67
N LYS A 1045 -4.84 6.70 27.34
CA LYS A 1045 -4.76 6.40 28.78
C LYS A 1045 -3.81 5.24 29.08
N GLN A 1046 -3.72 4.23 28.21
CA GLN A 1046 -2.79 3.11 28.38
C GLN A 1046 -1.35 3.55 28.21
N ILE A 1047 -1.05 4.39 27.21
CA ILE A 1047 0.30 4.95 26.99
C ILE A 1047 0.85 5.59 28.26
N LYS A 1048 0.02 6.29 29.05
CA LYS A 1048 0.45 6.96 30.30
C LYS A 1048 0.83 5.99 31.43
N ARG A 1049 0.55 4.69 31.29
CA ARG A 1049 0.75 3.66 32.32
C ARG A 1049 1.92 2.73 32.03
N ILE A 1050 2.54 2.85 30.86
CA ILE A 1050 3.58 1.93 30.43
C ILE A 1050 4.87 2.16 31.21
N ASP A 1051 5.65 1.10 31.39
CA ASP A 1051 7.01 1.22 31.87
C ASP A 1051 7.93 1.62 30.70
N GLU A 1052 8.29 2.90 30.61
CA GLU A 1052 9.21 3.39 29.56
C GLU A 1052 10.62 2.78 29.65
N GLN A 1053 10.99 2.17 30.79
CA GLN A 1053 12.24 1.42 30.93
C GLN A 1053 12.15 0.02 30.31
N ASN A 1054 10.95 -0.48 30.06
CA ASN A 1054 10.74 -1.76 29.39
C ASN A 1054 10.79 -1.58 27.86
N PRO A 1055 11.87 -2.04 27.19
CA PRO A 1055 12.03 -1.80 25.76
C PRO A 1055 10.97 -2.52 24.91
N LEU A 1056 10.43 -3.66 25.38
CA LEU A 1056 9.40 -4.40 24.65
C LEU A 1056 8.03 -3.70 24.76
N GLU A 1057 7.71 -3.13 25.91
CA GLU A 1057 6.47 -2.38 26.10
C GLU A 1057 6.48 -1.10 25.27
N LEU A 1058 7.60 -0.35 25.32
CA LEU A 1058 7.81 0.84 24.51
C LEU A 1058 7.71 0.53 23.01
N ARG A 1059 8.37 -0.55 22.57
CA ARG A 1059 8.34 -1.00 21.16
C ARG A 1059 6.93 -1.37 20.72
N ARG A 1060 6.18 -2.13 21.53
CA ARG A 1060 4.79 -2.51 21.23
C ARG A 1060 3.90 -1.27 21.01
N VAL A 1061 4.02 -0.28 21.89
CA VAL A 1061 3.21 0.95 21.81
C VAL A 1061 3.58 1.80 20.60
N ASN A 1062 4.88 1.96 20.33
CA ASN A 1062 5.35 2.64 19.13
C ASN A 1062 4.87 1.96 17.85
N ASP A 1063 4.90 0.63 17.80
CA ASP A 1063 4.44 -0.13 16.64
C ASP A 1063 2.92 0.04 16.40
N ILE A 1064 2.11 0.12 17.46
CA ILE A 1064 0.67 0.41 17.34
C ILE A 1064 0.44 1.82 16.77
N MET A 1065 1.13 2.84 17.31
CA MET A 1065 1.00 4.22 16.79
C MET A 1065 1.46 4.33 15.33
N MET A 1066 2.58 3.70 14.99
CA MET A 1066 3.12 3.70 13.63
C MET A 1066 2.22 2.97 12.63
N ARG A 1067 1.48 1.96 13.06
CA ARG A 1067 0.55 1.20 12.21
C ARG A 1067 -0.82 1.85 12.06
N LEU A 1068 -1.14 2.87 12.86
CA LEU A 1068 -2.45 3.49 12.83
C LEU A 1068 -2.80 4.08 11.45
N GLU A 1069 -1.87 4.81 10.82
CA GLU A 1069 -2.09 5.41 9.49
C GLU A 1069 -2.33 4.33 8.42
N ARG A 1070 -1.64 3.20 8.53
CA ARG A 1070 -1.73 2.07 7.59
C ARG A 1070 -3.08 1.38 7.61
N ALA A 1071 -3.83 1.50 8.70
CA ALA A 1071 -5.17 0.94 8.81
C ALA A 1071 -6.15 1.58 7.81
N PHE A 1072 -5.81 2.73 7.23
CA PHE A 1072 -6.60 3.44 6.23
C PHE A 1072 -6.23 3.10 4.77
N LEU A 1073 -5.38 2.11 4.52
CA LEU A 1073 -5.09 1.64 3.16
C LEU A 1073 -6.07 0.55 2.71
N ASP A 1074 -6.75 0.76 1.59
CA ASP A 1074 -7.47 -0.29 0.86
C ASP A 1074 -6.58 -0.90 -0.22
N ASP A 1075 -6.25 -2.18 -0.11
CA ASP A 1075 -5.45 -2.91 -1.09
C ASP A 1075 -6.11 -2.99 -2.48
N GLN A 1076 -7.43 -2.76 -2.56
CA GLN A 1076 -8.14 -2.67 -3.84
C GLN A 1076 -7.92 -1.34 -4.58
N GLY A 1077 -7.37 -0.34 -3.88
CA GLY A 1077 -7.20 1.02 -4.37
C GLY A 1077 -8.50 1.82 -4.38
N LEU A 1078 -8.39 3.12 -4.63
CA LEU A 1078 -9.52 4.03 -4.66
C LEU A 1078 -10.27 3.91 -6.01
N PRO A 1079 -11.61 4.13 -6.01
CA PRO A 1079 -12.39 4.30 -7.22
C PRO A 1079 -11.71 5.24 -8.23
N PHE A 1080 -11.64 4.82 -9.50
CA PHE A 1080 -10.96 5.51 -10.61
C PHE A 1080 -9.43 5.68 -10.48
N ARG A 1081 -8.83 5.41 -9.32
CA ARG A 1081 -7.42 5.66 -9.00
C ARG A 1081 -6.82 4.50 -8.20
N LYS A 1082 -6.61 3.35 -8.86
CA LYS A 1082 -6.14 2.12 -8.20
C LYS A 1082 -4.78 2.23 -7.51
N GLN A 1083 -3.90 3.13 -7.97
CA GLN A 1083 -2.60 3.38 -7.34
C GLN A 1083 -2.73 4.08 -5.98
N TYR A 1084 -3.80 4.83 -5.78
CA TYR A 1084 -4.07 5.53 -4.53
C TYR A 1084 -4.87 4.59 -3.63
N LYS A 1085 -4.43 4.34 -2.39
CA LYS A 1085 -5.10 3.38 -1.49
C LYS A 1085 -5.64 4.00 -0.22
N HIS A 1086 -5.20 5.20 0.14
CA HIS A 1086 -5.52 5.76 1.44
C HIS A 1086 -6.96 6.33 1.45
N THR A 1087 -7.87 5.70 2.19
CA THR A 1087 -9.33 5.92 2.10
C THR A 1087 -9.79 7.22 2.76
N VAL A 1088 -8.95 7.81 3.62
CA VAL A 1088 -9.28 9.03 4.38
C VAL A 1088 -8.66 10.25 3.72
N LEU A 1089 -7.34 10.28 3.57
CA LEU A 1089 -6.59 11.37 2.93
C LEU A 1089 -6.10 10.97 1.52
N SER A 1090 -6.44 11.74 0.50
CA SER A 1090 -6.01 11.51 -0.88
C SER A 1090 -6.14 12.78 -1.71
N ALA A 1091 -5.45 12.85 -2.85
CA ALA A 1091 -5.77 13.86 -3.88
C ALA A 1091 -7.14 13.56 -4.51
N SER A 1092 -7.82 14.57 -5.07
CA SER A 1092 -9.04 14.34 -5.85
C SER A 1092 -8.71 13.95 -7.29
N ALA A 1093 -9.55 13.14 -7.92
CA ALA A 1093 -9.44 12.89 -9.37
C ALA A 1093 -9.73 14.16 -10.20
N LEU A 1094 -10.50 15.11 -9.64
CA LEU A 1094 -10.91 16.37 -10.27
C LEU A 1094 -9.84 17.45 -10.19
N ASP A 1095 -9.05 17.44 -9.12
CA ASP A 1095 -7.86 18.28 -8.97
C ASP A 1095 -6.79 17.55 -8.17
N SER A 1096 -5.72 17.15 -8.85
CA SER A 1096 -4.64 16.39 -8.22
C SER A 1096 -3.79 17.24 -7.26
N TYR A 1097 -3.84 18.57 -7.34
CA TYR A 1097 -3.04 19.43 -6.46
C TYR A 1097 -3.59 19.57 -5.05
N SER A 1098 -4.91 19.47 -4.88
CA SER A 1098 -5.52 19.65 -3.56
C SER A 1098 -5.67 18.31 -2.82
N GLY A 1099 -5.19 18.28 -1.58
CA GLY A 1099 -5.45 17.19 -0.64
C GLY A 1099 -6.86 17.32 -0.11
N SER A 1100 -7.64 16.23 -0.17
CA SER A 1100 -9.02 16.20 0.30
C SER A 1100 -9.25 15.02 1.22
N SER A 1101 -10.13 15.22 2.20
CA SER A 1101 -10.64 14.12 3.03
C SER A 1101 -11.77 13.39 2.31
N PHE A 1102 -11.74 12.06 2.34
CA PHE A 1102 -12.64 11.18 1.61
C PHE A 1102 -12.72 11.54 0.12
N ALA A 1103 -11.58 11.89 -0.49
CA ALA A 1103 -11.52 12.42 -1.86
C ALA A 1103 -12.24 11.53 -2.88
N ALA A 1104 -12.09 10.20 -2.79
CA ALA A 1104 -12.76 9.28 -3.70
C ALA A 1104 -14.29 9.23 -3.50
N LEU A 1105 -14.79 9.42 -2.27
CA LEU A 1105 -16.22 9.58 -2.04
C LEU A 1105 -16.73 10.89 -2.66
N TYR A 1106 -15.98 11.98 -2.51
CA TYR A 1106 -16.27 13.24 -3.16
C TYR A 1106 -16.31 13.09 -4.69
N ASP A 1107 -15.28 12.46 -5.28
CA ASP A 1107 -15.19 12.20 -6.72
C ASP A 1107 -16.42 11.40 -7.23
N LEU A 1108 -16.82 10.37 -6.49
CA LEU A 1108 -18.00 9.55 -6.81
C LEU A 1108 -19.32 10.33 -6.72
N LEU A 1109 -19.49 11.11 -5.65
CA LEU A 1109 -20.68 11.94 -5.46
C LEU A 1109 -20.78 13.02 -6.54
N TRP A 1110 -19.66 13.66 -6.87
CA TRP A 1110 -19.57 14.63 -7.97
C TRP A 1110 -19.95 13.98 -9.30
N GLN A 1111 -19.42 12.79 -9.62
CA GLN A 1111 -19.81 12.10 -10.85
C GLN A 1111 -21.30 11.75 -10.85
N PHE A 1112 -21.85 11.39 -9.69
CA PHE A 1112 -23.26 11.01 -9.57
C PHE A 1112 -24.20 12.20 -9.76
N THR A 1113 -23.80 13.41 -9.38
CA THR A 1113 -24.61 14.62 -9.65
C THR A 1113 -24.66 14.97 -11.14
N HIS A 1114 -23.66 14.57 -11.93
CA HIS A 1114 -23.59 14.86 -13.37
C HIS A 1114 -24.17 13.71 -14.23
N GLU A 1115 -23.88 12.46 -13.87
CA GLU A 1115 -24.29 11.26 -14.63
C GLU A 1115 -24.87 10.16 -13.70
N PRO A 1116 -26.04 10.40 -13.08
CA PRO A 1116 -26.62 9.47 -12.11
C PRO A 1116 -26.97 8.14 -12.78
N ASN A 1117 -26.47 7.04 -12.21
CA ASN A 1117 -26.79 5.68 -12.64
C ASN A 1117 -26.66 4.68 -11.49
N ASP A 1118 -27.33 3.53 -11.61
CA ASP A 1118 -27.41 2.52 -10.55
C ASP A 1118 -26.03 1.92 -10.20
N LYS A 1119 -25.13 1.79 -11.19
CA LYS A 1119 -23.77 1.27 -10.95
C LYS A 1119 -22.96 2.23 -10.09
N LEU A 1120 -23.06 3.53 -10.36
CA LEU A 1120 -22.37 4.55 -9.60
C LEU A 1120 -22.94 4.68 -8.18
N LEU A 1121 -24.27 4.56 -8.03
CA LEU A 1121 -24.90 4.50 -6.71
C LEU A 1121 -24.44 3.26 -5.91
N ALA A 1122 -24.32 2.10 -6.57
CA ALA A 1122 -23.76 0.90 -5.95
C ALA A 1122 -22.30 1.11 -5.51
N LEU A 1123 -21.48 1.74 -6.35
CA LEU A 1123 -20.08 2.06 -6.04
C LEU A 1123 -19.95 3.05 -4.88
N ILE A 1124 -20.81 4.08 -4.79
CA ILE A 1124 -20.89 4.98 -3.64
C ILE A 1124 -21.20 4.20 -2.36
N LYS A 1125 -22.22 3.35 -2.39
CA LYS A 1125 -22.60 2.53 -1.22
C LYS A 1125 -21.47 1.59 -0.80
N GLN A 1126 -20.81 0.95 -1.76
CA GLN A 1126 -19.64 0.11 -1.51
C GLN A 1126 -18.51 0.92 -0.87
N HIS A 1127 -18.15 2.06 -1.43
CA HIS A 1127 -17.04 2.87 -0.93
C HIS A 1127 -17.31 3.44 0.47
N LEU A 1128 -18.56 3.80 0.79
CA LEU A 1128 -18.97 4.14 2.15
C LEU A 1128 -18.72 2.98 3.13
N SER A 1129 -19.05 1.75 2.74
CA SER A 1129 -18.76 0.56 3.56
C SER A 1129 -17.26 0.34 3.75
N VAL A 1130 -16.45 0.58 2.71
CA VAL A 1130 -14.98 0.50 2.76
C VAL A 1130 -14.42 1.51 3.77
N ILE A 1131 -14.86 2.77 3.72
CA ILE A 1131 -14.45 3.81 4.69
C ILE A 1131 -14.77 3.37 6.13
N VAL A 1132 -16.01 2.91 6.38
CA VAL A 1132 -16.44 2.43 7.70
C VAL A 1132 -15.60 1.24 8.16
N PHE A 1133 -15.25 0.33 7.25
CA PHE A 1133 -14.39 -0.81 7.55
C PHE A 1133 -12.99 -0.36 7.97
N HIS A 1134 -12.36 0.58 7.27
CA HIS A 1134 -11.02 1.06 7.60
C HIS A 1134 -10.98 1.86 8.91
N ILE A 1135 -12.00 2.69 9.20
CA ILE A 1135 -12.12 3.36 10.51
C ILE A 1135 -12.25 2.33 11.65
N ASN A 1136 -13.05 1.28 11.45
CA ASN A 1136 -13.17 0.21 12.43
C ASN A 1136 -11.87 -0.62 12.57
N SER A 1137 -11.11 -0.79 11.50
CA SER A 1137 -9.81 -1.46 11.54
C SER A 1137 -8.79 -0.64 12.34
N ALA A 1138 -8.76 0.67 12.14
CA ALA A 1138 -7.95 1.59 12.94
C ALA A 1138 -8.31 1.53 14.43
N LYS A 1139 -9.62 1.46 14.76
CA LYS A 1139 -10.11 1.23 16.13
C LYS A 1139 -9.59 -0.08 16.73
N LEU A 1140 -9.66 -1.18 15.99
CA LEU A 1140 -9.20 -2.49 16.46
C LEU A 1140 -7.69 -2.49 16.72
N MET A 1141 -6.90 -1.82 15.87
CA MET A 1141 -5.44 -1.66 16.05
C MET A 1141 -5.13 -1.06 17.43
N LEU A 1142 -5.84 0.00 17.82
CA LEU A 1142 -5.63 0.67 19.10
C LEU A 1142 -6.02 -0.20 20.31
N LYS A 1143 -7.02 -1.09 20.17
CA LYS A 1143 -7.52 -1.96 21.25
C LYS A 1143 -6.68 -3.23 21.49
N GLN A 1144 -5.67 -3.50 20.66
CA GLN A 1144 -4.77 -4.66 20.82
C GLN A 1144 -3.96 -4.66 22.13
N THR A 1145 -3.95 -3.56 22.90
CA THR A 1145 -3.20 -3.51 24.18
C THR A 1145 -3.93 -4.13 25.38
N SER A 1146 -5.02 -4.87 25.19
CA SER A 1146 -5.63 -5.68 26.26
C SER A 1146 -4.90 -7.01 26.42
N VAL A 1147 -3.69 -6.94 27.00
CA VAL A 1147 -2.94 -8.10 27.53
C VAL A 1147 -2.73 -7.87 29.01
#